data_AF-A0A945HAB7-F1
#
_entry.id   AF-A0A945HAB7-F1
#
_cell.length_a   1.000
_cell.length_b   1.000
_cell.length_c   1.000
_cell.angle_alpha   90.00
_cell.angle_beta   90.00
_cell.angle_gamma   90.00
#
_symmetry.space_group_name_H-M   'P 1'
#
loop_
_entity.id
_entity.type
_entity.pdbx_description
1 polymer ?
#
loop_
_entity_poly.entity_id
_entity_poly.type
_entity_poly.pdbx_seq_one_letter_code
_entity_poly.pdbx_strand_id
1 'polypeptide(L)'
;MKIGLDLHNLSTSVDSVVRTGIQQVVFNLLEAQYYLGEKMENRNIELVPLPLIPKPRKEYTRFTNLMDTNVNSSQLILEATSKELGIPLTELWNDPEMENGEPWSEAKFFSKVVSLDWLVITPLSEFRYVAEEAKRRNPKLRIAVLVYDMVPLIQPDLVADGMSQWYSEAYVSGIRHFADVLFAISRHTALDCMKELESILGVHVPIIATPLPPEIPSIVEENSSLLESYDIVKQNYFICLGTIEPRKNLSLAVRGFLRFRELFPELSKKYKLVLVGAAGWSQEDEMLYKEIEDTKENFVFPGYLPRAEVEQLIRHANALIMPSRYEGFGMPLSLASVLGTKVITCHNSSLTEAAGFDATYVPLDSPDTMALALVKHASTQYSSKEKGISLHESNKVIRKEWQKILERWVDTFVSFKQSSNPGQYNLHQVPKRLKICVDVHNLSIETQQLRKTGIQEVAFQLLKSLSLLRVELADVVEIIALPVLLSSEKYFVDFEATCTCSPKVLQQVEQEICQELGISGKELWGFDLASMNYRINPMNFRRLVSNADWFFVTSQYDIRRCYKALKESTPNVKISYLVYDLIPTLFPELVAKGQEAWFTYQYLRGLRNYASLAVTISTASALDLLNHTENEQLPFPVFSRLLPLNQHNSKAELILPDSDLHSNSLREHKLKAGKYFLLIGSTDPRKNTPNTVRGFARMHFIF
;
A
#
# COMPACT_ATOMS: atom_id res chain seq x y z
N MET A 1 24.75 10.03 15.68
CA MET A 1 23.72 9.01 15.96
C MET A 1 24.22 7.73 15.34
N LYS A 2 24.26 6.62 16.07
CA LYS A 2 24.71 5.33 15.55
C LYS A 2 23.50 4.45 15.23
N ILE A 3 23.35 4.06 13.98
CA ILE A 3 22.24 3.22 13.51
C ILE A 3 22.85 1.92 12.98
N GLY A 4 22.54 0.80 13.62
CA GLY A 4 22.89 -0.50 13.10
C GLY A 4 21.82 -0.97 12.14
N LEU A 5 22.22 -1.35 10.93
CA LEU A 5 21.34 -2.08 10.01
C LEU A 5 21.73 -3.53 10.07
N ASP A 6 20.79 -4.32 10.55
CA ASP A 6 20.87 -5.75 10.46
C ASP A 6 20.60 -6.19 9.02
N LEU A 7 21.67 -6.65 8.38
CA LEU A 7 21.66 -7.09 6.99
C LEU A 7 22.00 -8.59 6.91
N HIS A 8 21.72 -9.34 7.99
CA HIS A 8 21.72 -10.79 7.92
C HIS A 8 20.63 -11.28 6.95
N ASN A 9 20.73 -12.53 6.49
CA ASN A 9 19.91 -13.04 5.39
C ASN A 9 20.32 -12.54 4.00
N LEU A 10 21.57 -12.82 3.60
CA LEU A 10 22.05 -12.60 2.24
C LEU A 10 21.96 -13.85 1.35
N SER A 11 21.71 -15.04 1.88
CA SER A 11 21.55 -16.26 1.10
C SER A 11 20.63 -17.30 1.75
N THR A 12 20.22 -18.31 0.97
CA THR A 12 19.57 -19.55 1.47
C THR A 12 20.49 -20.78 1.46
N SER A 13 21.73 -20.72 0.94
CA SER A 13 22.74 -21.79 1.07
C SER A 13 24.07 -21.35 1.72
N VAL A 14 24.60 -22.15 2.66
CA VAL A 14 25.83 -21.83 3.42
C VAL A 14 27.06 -21.86 2.51
N ASP A 15 27.04 -22.76 1.53
CA ASP A 15 28.17 -23.06 0.64
C ASP A 15 28.05 -22.39 -0.74
N SER A 16 27.00 -21.59 -0.98
CA SER A 16 26.78 -20.91 -2.26
C SER A 16 25.89 -19.68 -2.14
N VAL A 17 26.09 -18.67 -2.99
CA VAL A 17 25.25 -17.45 -3.00
C VAL A 17 23.97 -17.69 -3.80
N VAL A 18 22.91 -18.01 -3.08
CA VAL A 18 21.54 -18.19 -3.57
C VAL A 18 20.65 -17.12 -2.91
N ARG A 19 20.12 -16.17 -3.68
CA ARG A 19 19.26 -15.08 -3.16
C ARG A 19 17.81 -15.27 -3.59
N THR A 20 16.87 -15.18 -2.65
CA THR A 20 15.45 -14.95 -2.97
C THR A 20 15.15 -13.44 -2.99
N GLY A 21 13.91 -13.06 -3.29
CA GLY A 21 13.50 -11.66 -3.27
C GLY A 21 13.79 -10.96 -1.92
N ILE A 22 13.61 -11.65 -0.79
CA ILE A 22 13.92 -11.12 0.54
C ILE A 22 15.42 -10.81 0.66
N GLN A 23 16.29 -11.76 0.32
CA GLN A 23 17.73 -11.56 0.40
C GLN A 23 18.24 -10.50 -0.60
N GLN A 24 17.52 -10.29 -1.71
CA GLN A 24 17.85 -9.21 -2.63
C GLN A 24 17.55 -7.81 -2.06
N VAL A 25 16.47 -7.68 -1.27
CA VAL A 25 16.20 -6.44 -0.51
C VAL A 25 17.33 -6.16 0.46
N VAL A 26 17.76 -7.18 1.23
CA VAL A 26 18.88 -7.07 2.18
C VAL A 26 20.16 -6.65 1.46
N PHE A 27 20.49 -7.27 0.33
CA PHE A 27 21.66 -6.93 -0.47
C PHE A 27 21.62 -5.47 -0.97
N ASN A 28 20.48 -5.01 -1.50
CA ASN A 28 20.35 -3.64 -2.00
C ASN A 28 20.40 -2.60 -0.86
N LEU A 29 19.91 -2.95 0.33
CA LEU A 29 20.04 -2.09 1.52
C LEU A 29 21.50 -2.02 2.00
N LEU A 30 22.26 -3.12 1.92
CA LEU A 30 23.71 -3.11 2.20
C LEU A 30 24.47 -2.21 1.23
N GLU A 31 24.21 -2.35 -0.06
CA GLU A 31 24.80 -1.49 -1.10
C GLU A 31 24.44 -0.01 -0.85
N ALA A 32 23.18 0.28 -0.57
CA ALA A 32 22.72 1.64 -0.28
C ALA A 32 23.37 2.21 0.98
N GLN A 33 23.54 1.40 2.03
CA GLN A 33 24.18 1.81 3.27
C GLN A 33 25.62 2.24 3.04
N TYR A 34 26.38 1.44 2.28
CA TYR A 34 27.77 1.74 1.94
C TYR A 34 27.90 3.10 1.24
N TYR A 35 27.14 3.32 0.16
CA TYR A 35 27.22 4.57 -0.60
C TYR A 35 26.69 5.79 0.15
N LEU A 36 25.90 5.60 1.22
CA LEU A 36 25.45 6.69 2.08
C LEU A 36 26.42 7.04 3.20
N GLY A 37 27.40 6.18 3.51
CA GLY A 37 28.31 6.34 4.66
C GLY A 37 28.92 7.75 4.74
N GLU A 38 29.67 8.15 3.72
CA GLU A 38 30.31 9.48 3.68
C GLU A 38 29.32 10.65 3.78
N LYS A 39 28.15 10.52 3.14
CA LYS A 39 27.10 11.55 3.17
C LYS A 39 26.48 11.68 4.56
N MET A 40 26.36 10.57 5.29
CA MET A 40 25.80 10.53 6.64
C MET A 40 26.79 10.99 7.71
N GLU A 41 28.09 10.75 7.53
CA GLU A 41 29.13 11.29 8.40
C GLU A 41 29.06 12.83 8.48
N ASN A 42 28.82 13.49 7.35
CA ASN A 42 28.58 14.94 7.28
C ASN A 42 27.36 15.41 8.11
N ARG A 43 26.42 14.49 8.41
CA ARG A 43 25.25 14.74 9.28
C ARG A 43 25.47 14.29 10.73
N ASN A 44 26.68 13.87 11.11
CA ASN A 44 26.99 13.22 12.39
C ASN A 44 26.18 11.93 12.62
N ILE A 45 25.96 11.16 11.56
CA ILE A 45 25.22 9.89 11.58
C ILE A 45 26.16 8.78 11.08
N GLU A 46 26.25 7.70 11.86
CA GLU A 46 27.07 6.54 11.55
C GLU A 46 26.14 5.37 11.28
N LEU A 47 26.20 4.84 10.05
CA LEU A 47 25.51 3.61 9.67
C LEU A 47 26.47 2.44 9.89
N VAL A 48 26.05 1.48 10.71
CA VAL A 48 26.87 0.33 11.09
C VAL A 48 26.29 -0.92 10.44
N PRO A 49 26.96 -1.54 9.46
CA PRO A 49 26.52 -2.80 8.90
C PRO A 49 26.74 -3.90 9.92
N LEU A 50 25.78 -4.82 10.05
CA LEU A 50 25.89 -5.95 10.97
C LEU A 50 25.91 -7.27 10.16
N PRO A 51 27.09 -7.92 10.01
CA PRO A 51 27.27 -9.09 9.14
C PRO A 51 26.71 -10.41 9.68
N LEU A 52 26.32 -10.46 10.96
CA LEU A 52 25.87 -11.69 11.63
C LEU A 52 24.84 -11.36 12.70
N ILE A 53 23.80 -12.19 12.81
CA ILE A 53 22.98 -12.28 14.02
C ILE A 53 23.33 -13.56 14.80
N PRO A 54 23.59 -13.46 16.12
CA PRO A 54 23.93 -14.63 16.93
C PRO A 54 22.72 -15.55 17.11
N LYS A 55 22.98 -16.86 17.09
CA LYS A 55 21.95 -17.87 17.34
C LYS A 55 21.52 -17.83 18.81
N PRO A 56 20.21 -17.98 19.11
CA PRO A 56 19.77 -18.28 20.46
C PRO A 56 20.33 -19.64 20.91
N ARG A 57 20.62 -19.78 22.20
CA ARG A 57 20.95 -21.09 22.79
C ARG A 57 19.76 -22.04 22.61
N LYS A 58 20.02 -23.33 22.40
CA LYS A 58 18.98 -24.38 22.20
C LYS A 58 17.87 -24.36 23.27
N GLU A 59 18.20 -23.95 24.49
CA GLU A 59 17.28 -23.86 25.62
C GLU A 59 16.23 -22.73 25.49
N TYR A 60 16.50 -21.72 24.65
CA TYR A 60 15.61 -20.57 24.42
C TYR A 60 14.64 -20.79 23.25
N THR A 61 14.84 -21.83 22.44
CA THR A 61 14.02 -22.09 21.25
C THR A 61 12.95 -23.14 21.59
N ARG A 62 11.67 -22.72 21.66
CA ARG A 62 10.53 -23.67 21.78
C ARG A 62 10.29 -24.48 20.50
N PHE A 63 10.91 -24.06 19.40
CA PHE A 63 10.77 -24.66 18.07
C PHE A 63 11.95 -25.59 17.81
N THR A 64 11.68 -26.89 17.73
CA THR A 64 12.68 -27.93 17.43
C THR A 64 13.10 -27.97 15.96
N ASN A 65 12.29 -27.38 15.07
CA ASN A 65 12.50 -27.30 13.61
C ASN A 65 12.43 -25.84 13.13
N LEU A 66 13.19 -24.94 13.74
CA LEU A 66 13.46 -23.67 13.06
C LEU A 66 14.18 -24.01 11.74
N MET A 67 13.68 -23.49 10.61
CA MET A 67 14.50 -23.46 9.39
C MET A 67 15.87 -22.93 9.79
N ASP A 68 16.94 -23.59 9.35
CA ASP A 68 18.29 -23.16 9.67
C ASP A 68 18.55 -21.85 8.91
N THR A 69 18.15 -20.71 9.49
CA THR A 69 18.36 -19.34 8.97
C THR A 69 19.85 -18.94 8.97
N ASN A 70 20.72 -19.87 9.37
CA ASN A 70 22.17 -19.71 9.59
C ASN A 70 23.00 -19.73 8.32
N VAL A 71 22.37 -19.39 7.23
CA VAL A 71 22.99 -19.41 5.94
C VAL A 71 24.01 -18.27 5.81
N ASN A 72 23.83 -17.18 6.55
CA ASN A 72 24.12 -15.83 6.06
C ASN A 72 25.45 -15.22 6.44
N SER A 73 26.29 -15.98 7.11
CA SER A 73 27.53 -15.48 7.66
C SER A 73 28.66 -16.48 7.43
N SER A 74 28.53 -17.32 6.39
CA SER A 74 29.68 -18.07 5.91
C SER A 74 30.67 -17.09 5.27
N GLN A 75 31.96 -17.41 5.40
CA GLN A 75 33.03 -16.69 4.75
C GLN A 75 32.77 -16.48 3.25
N LEU A 76 32.24 -17.50 2.59
CA LEU A 76 31.90 -17.49 1.16
C LEU A 76 30.91 -16.38 0.79
N ILE A 77 29.87 -16.16 1.60
CA ILE A 77 28.85 -15.14 1.30
C ILE A 77 29.41 -13.74 1.48
N LEU A 78 30.20 -13.53 2.54
CA LEU A 78 30.81 -12.23 2.82
C LEU A 78 31.79 -11.87 1.70
N GLU A 79 32.66 -12.80 1.30
CA GLU A 79 33.61 -12.63 0.19
C GLU A 79 32.90 -12.39 -1.15
N ALA A 80 31.87 -13.17 -1.47
CA ALA A 80 31.13 -13.01 -2.71
C ALA A 80 30.38 -11.68 -2.78
N THR A 81 29.81 -11.22 -1.67
CA THR A 81 29.13 -9.92 -1.57
C THR A 81 30.13 -8.77 -1.79
N SER A 82 31.30 -8.84 -1.13
CA SER A 82 32.41 -7.90 -1.35
C SER A 82 32.85 -7.87 -2.82
N LYS A 83 33.03 -9.04 -3.44
CA LYS A 83 33.41 -9.17 -4.84
C LYS A 83 32.37 -8.59 -5.80
N GLU A 84 31.08 -8.83 -5.55
CA GLU A 84 29.98 -8.34 -6.40
C GLU A 84 29.86 -6.82 -6.35
N LEU A 85 30.07 -6.22 -5.19
CA LEU A 85 30.05 -4.76 -5.03
C LEU A 85 31.38 -4.11 -5.44
N GLY A 86 32.48 -4.87 -5.51
CA GLY A 86 33.82 -4.34 -5.77
C GLY A 86 34.39 -3.55 -4.60
N ILE A 87 33.98 -3.87 -3.36
CA ILE A 87 34.33 -3.15 -2.13
C ILE A 87 35.12 -4.09 -1.21
N PRO A 88 36.30 -3.72 -0.68
CA PRO A 88 37.04 -4.53 0.29
C PRO A 88 36.20 -4.91 1.53
N LEU A 89 36.37 -6.12 2.07
CA LEU A 89 35.63 -6.60 3.24
C LEU A 89 35.76 -5.67 4.46
N THR A 90 36.97 -5.18 4.73
CA THR A 90 37.24 -4.29 5.86
C THR A 90 36.49 -2.96 5.75
N GLU A 91 36.25 -2.50 4.52
CA GLU A 91 35.49 -1.29 4.23
C GLU A 91 33.98 -1.55 4.24
N LEU A 92 33.53 -2.61 3.57
CA LEU A 92 32.11 -2.98 3.48
C LEU A 92 31.49 -3.21 4.86
N TRP A 93 32.21 -3.86 5.77
CA TRP A 93 31.74 -4.17 7.12
C TRP A 93 32.19 -3.16 8.19
N ASN A 94 32.94 -2.13 7.79
CA ASN A 94 33.55 -1.16 8.69
C ASN A 94 34.29 -1.85 9.88
N ASP A 95 35.12 -2.83 9.54
CA ASP A 95 35.84 -3.68 10.48
C ASP A 95 37.22 -4.05 9.94
N PRO A 96 38.31 -3.42 10.42
CA PRO A 96 39.67 -3.67 9.91
C PRO A 96 40.16 -5.09 10.20
N GLU A 97 39.55 -5.82 11.13
CA GLU A 97 39.92 -7.20 11.45
C GLU A 97 39.28 -8.23 10.49
N MET A 98 38.40 -7.80 9.59
CA MET A 98 37.60 -8.69 8.73
C MET A 98 38.25 -9.02 7.38
N GLU A 99 39.58 -8.96 7.28
CA GLU A 99 40.33 -9.20 6.04
C GLU A 99 40.07 -10.59 5.42
N ASN A 100 39.82 -11.60 6.26
CA ASN A 100 39.65 -12.99 5.84
C ASN A 100 38.18 -13.42 5.68
N GLY A 101 37.22 -12.50 5.81
CA GLY A 101 35.78 -12.82 5.71
C GLY A 101 35.24 -13.68 6.85
N GLU A 102 35.94 -13.78 7.97
CA GLU A 102 35.46 -14.52 9.14
C GLU A 102 34.28 -13.80 9.81
N PRO A 103 33.16 -14.50 10.09
CA PRO A 103 32.02 -13.89 10.77
C PRO A 103 32.36 -13.44 12.19
N TRP A 104 31.65 -12.41 12.67
CA TRP A 104 31.85 -11.89 14.03
C TRP A 104 31.54 -12.93 15.10
N SER A 105 32.25 -12.87 16.23
CA SER A 105 31.80 -13.60 17.43
C SER A 105 30.56 -12.94 18.02
N GLU A 106 29.73 -13.70 18.74
CA GLU A 106 28.58 -13.16 19.48
C GLU A 106 28.98 -12.01 20.42
N ALA A 107 30.14 -12.13 21.08
CA ALA A 107 30.68 -11.09 21.94
C ALA A 107 30.99 -9.80 21.15
N LYS A 108 31.63 -9.92 19.97
CA LYS A 108 31.92 -8.78 19.08
C LYS A 108 30.63 -8.15 18.58
N PHE A 109 29.66 -8.94 18.11
CA PHE A 109 28.36 -8.45 17.66
C PHE A 109 27.65 -7.61 18.73
N PHE A 110 27.44 -8.17 19.93
CA PHE A 110 26.76 -7.42 20.97
C PHE A 110 27.55 -6.20 21.45
N SER A 111 28.89 -6.23 21.41
CA SER A 111 29.70 -5.04 21.73
C SER A 111 29.42 -3.87 20.77
N LYS A 112 29.16 -4.16 19.49
CA LYS A 112 28.75 -3.16 18.50
C LYS A 112 27.31 -2.74 18.72
N VAL A 113 26.39 -3.69 18.85
CA VAL A 113 24.94 -3.44 19.00
C VAL A 113 24.61 -2.57 20.21
N VAL A 114 25.25 -2.80 21.37
CA VAL A 114 24.94 -2.01 22.58
C VAL A 114 25.42 -0.57 22.49
N SER A 115 26.33 -0.26 21.56
CA SER A 115 26.79 1.10 21.31
C SER A 115 25.85 1.92 20.41
N LEU A 116 24.82 1.28 19.82
CA LEU A 116 23.91 1.91 18.88
C LEU A 116 22.83 2.76 19.59
N ASP A 117 22.35 3.79 18.90
CA ASP A 117 21.11 4.50 19.26
C ASP A 117 19.88 3.76 18.72
N TRP A 118 19.99 3.22 17.49
CA TRP A 118 18.95 2.46 16.80
C TRP A 118 19.51 1.16 16.24
N LEU A 119 18.73 0.10 16.34
CA LEU A 119 18.97 -1.18 15.68
C LEU A 119 17.78 -1.47 14.77
N VAL A 120 18.01 -1.49 13.46
CA VAL A 120 17.03 -1.95 12.47
C VAL A 120 17.23 -3.44 12.33
N ILE A 121 16.21 -4.25 12.62
CA ILE A 121 16.24 -5.71 12.49
C ILE A 121 15.35 -6.14 11.33
N THR A 122 15.87 -7.03 10.49
CA THR A 122 15.02 -7.78 9.56
C THR A 122 14.53 -9.05 10.27
N PRO A 123 13.25 -9.41 10.20
CA PRO A 123 12.74 -10.42 11.09
C PRO A 123 13.04 -11.83 10.63
N LEU A 124 13.92 -12.47 11.39
CA LEU A 124 14.13 -13.92 11.44
C LEU A 124 13.82 -14.47 12.84
N SER A 125 14.01 -15.78 13.00
CA SER A 125 13.76 -16.54 14.23
C SER A 125 14.51 -16.03 15.46
N GLU A 126 15.60 -15.29 15.23
CA GLU A 126 16.51 -14.79 16.25
C GLU A 126 16.12 -13.40 16.76
N PHE A 127 15.20 -12.70 16.08
CA PHE A 127 14.85 -11.30 16.38
C PHE A 127 14.54 -11.08 17.86
N ARG A 128 13.70 -11.93 18.45
CA ARG A 128 13.32 -11.82 19.87
C ARG A 128 14.54 -11.91 20.79
N TYR A 129 15.42 -12.88 20.54
CA TYR A 129 16.62 -13.09 21.35
C TYR A 129 17.58 -11.91 21.25
N VAL A 130 17.86 -11.43 20.02
CA VAL A 130 18.73 -10.27 19.80
C VAL A 130 18.15 -9.02 20.46
N ALA A 131 16.85 -8.76 20.27
CA ALA A 131 16.17 -7.61 20.84
C ALA A 131 16.21 -7.64 22.39
N GLU A 132 15.92 -8.78 22.99
CA GLU A 132 15.94 -8.98 24.45
C GLU A 132 17.34 -8.76 25.02
N GLU A 133 18.36 -9.40 24.46
CA GLU A 133 19.73 -9.31 24.96
C GLU A 133 20.33 -7.91 24.72
N ALA A 134 20.03 -7.28 23.58
CA ALA A 134 20.46 -5.92 23.28
C ALA A 134 19.82 -4.90 24.23
N LYS A 135 18.50 -4.98 24.48
CA LYS A 135 17.80 -4.11 25.44
C LYS A 135 18.24 -4.39 26.89
N ARG A 136 18.57 -5.63 27.24
CA ARG A 136 19.11 -5.97 28.58
C ARG A 136 20.44 -5.28 28.84
N ARG A 137 21.33 -5.21 27.84
CA ARG A 137 22.64 -4.57 27.95
C ARG A 137 22.58 -3.05 27.74
N ASN A 138 21.68 -2.56 26.89
CA ASN A 138 21.42 -1.13 26.67
C ASN A 138 19.90 -0.86 26.62
N PRO A 139 19.28 -0.49 27.76
CA PRO A 139 17.84 -0.20 27.82
C PRO A 139 17.39 1.01 26.98
N LYS A 140 18.33 1.87 26.55
CA LYS A 140 18.04 3.07 25.74
C LYS A 140 18.05 2.79 24.24
N LEU A 141 18.59 1.65 23.81
CA LEU A 141 18.59 1.24 22.40
C LEU A 141 17.16 1.21 21.88
N ARG A 142 16.90 1.82 20.74
CA ARG A 142 15.61 1.72 20.04
C ARG A 142 15.66 0.70 18.92
N ILE A 143 14.55 0.03 18.65
CA ILE A 143 14.49 -1.06 17.68
C ILE A 143 13.47 -0.73 16.59
N ALA A 144 13.93 -0.75 15.34
CA ALA A 144 13.08 -0.71 14.17
C ALA A 144 12.99 -2.10 13.54
N VAL A 145 11.82 -2.47 13.02
CA VAL A 145 11.63 -3.79 12.39
C VAL A 145 11.20 -3.62 10.94
N LEU A 146 11.89 -4.29 10.01
CA LEU A 146 11.52 -4.31 8.59
C LEU A 146 10.55 -5.47 8.30
N VAL A 147 9.26 -5.20 8.11
CA VAL A 147 8.24 -6.22 7.84
C VAL A 147 8.15 -6.53 6.35
N TYR A 148 8.43 -7.78 5.98
CA TYR A 148 8.33 -8.25 4.59
C TYR A 148 6.90 -8.54 4.16
N ASP A 149 6.15 -9.29 4.96
CA ASP A 149 4.74 -9.56 4.70
C ASP A 149 4.03 -9.92 6.01
N MET A 150 2.74 -10.26 5.93
CA MET A 150 1.97 -10.80 7.05
C MET A 150 1.22 -12.07 6.63
N VAL A 151 1.70 -12.75 5.57
CA VAL A 151 1.03 -13.90 4.95
C VAL A 151 0.75 -15.01 5.96
N PRO A 152 1.68 -15.40 6.85
CA PRO A 152 1.40 -16.46 7.81
C PRO A 152 0.22 -16.18 8.75
N LEU A 153 -0.16 -14.92 8.98
CA LEU A 153 -1.34 -14.58 9.79
C LEU A 153 -2.60 -14.44 8.94
N ILE A 154 -2.48 -13.84 7.76
CA ILE A 154 -3.63 -13.49 6.91
C ILE A 154 -4.14 -14.70 6.14
N GLN A 155 -3.22 -15.51 5.60
CA GLN A 155 -3.52 -16.68 4.77
C GLN A 155 -2.68 -17.87 5.24
N PRO A 156 -3.00 -18.46 6.40
CA PRO A 156 -2.24 -19.58 6.96
C PRO A 156 -2.19 -20.80 6.02
N ASP A 157 -3.21 -20.99 5.19
CA ASP A 157 -3.28 -22.08 4.21
C ASP A 157 -2.27 -21.95 3.06
N LEU A 158 -1.61 -20.79 2.91
CA LEU A 158 -0.61 -20.55 1.87
C LEU A 158 0.83 -20.76 2.32
N VAL A 159 1.05 -21.08 3.59
CA VAL A 159 2.39 -21.28 4.15
C VAL A 159 2.53 -22.70 4.66
N ALA A 160 3.77 -23.16 4.82
CA ALA A 160 4.04 -24.49 5.35
C ALA A 160 3.50 -24.66 6.78
N ASP A 161 3.16 -25.89 7.15
CA ASP A 161 2.64 -26.22 8.48
C ASP A 161 3.55 -25.71 9.61
N GLY A 162 2.94 -25.12 10.63
CA GLY A 162 3.64 -24.55 11.78
C GLY A 162 4.21 -23.14 11.58
N MET A 163 4.30 -22.64 10.33
CA MET A 163 4.80 -21.29 10.06
C MET A 163 3.96 -20.21 10.74
N SER A 164 2.63 -20.31 10.72
CA SER A 164 1.74 -19.34 11.39
C SER A 164 1.92 -19.30 12.91
N GLN A 165 2.13 -20.47 13.53
CA GLN A 165 2.39 -20.56 14.97
C GLN A 165 3.74 -19.93 15.32
N TRP A 166 4.79 -20.29 14.57
CA TRP A 166 6.11 -19.67 14.73
C TRP A 166 6.05 -18.15 14.55
N TYR A 167 5.35 -17.69 13.50
CA TYR A 167 5.21 -16.27 13.20
C TYR A 167 4.56 -15.51 14.34
N SER A 168 3.51 -16.08 14.93
CA SER A 168 2.79 -15.48 16.06
C SER A 168 3.64 -15.47 17.35
N GLU A 169 4.24 -16.59 17.71
CA GLU A 169 4.92 -16.77 18.99
C GLU A 169 6.32 -16.13 19.04
N ALA A 170 7.03 -16.11 17.91
CA ALA A 170 8.36 -15.52 17.81
C ALA A 170 8.28 -14.09 17.29
N TYR A 171 7.79 -13.92 16.06
CA TYR A 171 7.92 -12.66 15.34
C TYR A 171 6.96 -11.57 15.85
N VAL A 172 5.65 -11.84 15.87
CA VAL A 172 4.65 -10.89 16.39
C VAL A 172 4.88 -10.60 17.86
N SER A 173 5.25 -11.62 18.65
CA SER A 173 5.64 -11.42 20.05
C SER A 173 6.85 -10.51 20.19
N GLY A 174 7.89 -10.68 19.39
CA GLY A 174 9.05 -9.79 19.40
C GLY A 174 8.67 -8.34 19.06
N ILE A 175 7.81 -8.15 18.04
CA ILE A 175 7.36 -6.82 17.61
C ILE A 175 6.63 -6.15 18.78
N ARG A 176 5.68 -6.88 19.39
CA ARG A 176 4.90 -6.39 20.52
C ARG A 176 5.76 -5.88 21.68
N HIS A 177 6.82 -6.60 22.04
CA HIS A 177 7.59 -6.29 23.24
C HIS A 177 8.72 -5.29 22.99
N PHE A 178 9.26 -5.22 21.78
CA PHE A 178 10.53 -4.55 21.54
C PHE A 178 10.53 -3.50 20.44
N ALA A 179 9.57 -3.51 19.51
CA ALA A 179 9.59 -2.58 18.39
C ALA A 179 9.18 -1.17 18.80
N ASP A 180 10.02 -0.19 18.44
CA ASP A 180 9.76 1.24 18.57
C ASP A 180 9.17 1.83 17.27
N VAL A 181 9.41 1.19 16.11
CA VAL A 181 8.84 1.54 14.78
C VAL A 181 8.87 0.33 13.85
N LEU A 182 7.87 0.22 12.95
CA LEU A 182 7.85 -0.77 11.88
C LEU A 182 8.03 -0.09 10.52
N PHE A 183 8.92 -0.63 9.69
CA PHE A 183 9.00 -0.30 8.27
C PHE A 183 8.43 -1.48 7.48
N ALA A 184 7.36 -1.29 6.72
CA ALA A 184 6.81 -2.34 5.86
C ALA A 184 7.32 -2.16 4.43
N ILE A 185 7.75 -3.22 3.75
CA ILE A 185 8.34 -3.14 2.40
C ILE A 185 7.36 -2.69 1.29
N SER A 186 6.08 -2.58 1.61
CA SER A 186 5.06 -2.10 0.67
C SER A 186 3.99 -1.35 1.43
N ARG A 187 3.21 -0.55 0.72
CA ARG A 187 2.03 0.11 1.31
C ARG A 187 0.99 -0.92 1.69
N HIS A 188 0.86 -2.00 0.91
CA HIS A 188 -0.07 -3.08 1.26
C HIS A 188 0.34 -3.77 2.56
N THR A 189 1.62 -4.12 2.71
CA THR A 189 2.13 -4.73 3.94
C THR A 189 2.02 -3.78 5.14
N ALA A 190 2.13 -2.46 4.94
CA ALA A 190 1.86 -1.50 6.00
C ALA A 190 0.40 -1.57 6.47
N LEU A 191 -0.56 -1.68 5.54
CA LEU A 191 -1.97 -1.86 5.87
C LEU A 191 -2.24 -3.19 6.55
N ASP A 192 -1.59 -4.26 6.11
CA ASP A 192 -1.65 -5.57 6.76
C ASP A 192 -1.15 -5.49 8.20
N CYS A 193 0.00 -4.85 8.42
CA CYS A 193 0.53 -4.62 9.76
C CYS A 193 -0.46 -3.82 10.60
N MET A 194 -1.06 -2.75 10.05
CA MET A 194 -2.06 -1.97 10.76
C MET A 194 -3.27 -2.85 11.14
N LYS A 195 -3.81 -3.61 10.19
CA LYS A 195 -5.01 -4.43 10.41
C LYS A 195 -4.77 -5.58 11.39
N GLU A 196 -3.67 -6.30 11.24
CA GLU A 196 -3.41 -7.51 12.02
C GLU A 196 -2.74 -7.21 13.38
N LEU A 197 -2.02 -6.09 13.50
CA LEU A 197 -1.27 -5.75 14.71
C LEU A 197 -1.89 -4.62 15.54
N GLU A 198 -2.95 -3.94 15.08
CA GLU A 198 -3.59 -2.83 15.82
C GLU A 198 -3.99 -3.24 17.24
N SER A 199 -4.59 -4.43 17.40
CA SER A 199 -4.98 -4.95 18.72
C SER A 199 -3.81 -5.35 19.61
N ILE A 200 -2.62 -5.57 19.03
CA ILE A 200 -1.43 -6.11 19.70
C ILE A 200 -0.47 -4.97 20.10
N LEU A 201 -0.28 -3.99 19.20
CA LEU A 201 0.67 -2.89 19.37
C LEU A 201 0.03 -1.63 19.98
N GLY A 202 -1.30 -1.50 19.90
CA GLY A 202 -1.99 -0.25 20.19
C GLY A 202 -1.57 0.88 19.21
N VAL A 203 -1.90 2.13 19.54
CA VAL A 203 -1.66 3.31 18.68
C VAL A 203 -0.21 3.82 18.76
N HIS A 204 0.68 3.14 19.50
CA HIS A 204 1.95 3.72 19.94
C HIS A 204 3.16 3.36 19.07
N VAL A 205 3.12 2.27 18.31
CA VAL A 205 4.22 1.87 17.42
C VAL A 205 3.90 2.37 16.00
N PRO A 206 4.64 3.36 15.45
CA PRO A 206 4.37 3.85 14.11
C PRO A 206 4.68 2.78 13.07
N ILE A 207 3.78 2.65 12.10
CA ILE A 207 3.94 1.76 10.94
C ILE A 207 4.17 2.64 9.73
N ILE A 208 5.33 2.49 9.09
CA ILE A 208 5.79 3.32 7.99
C ILE A 208 5.92 2.43 6.76
N ALA A 209 5.12 2.73 5.73
CA ALA A 209 5.30 2.11 4.43
C ALA A 209 6.64 2.56 3.82
N THR A 210 7.42 1.59 3.37
CA THR A 210 8.66 1.75 2.62
C THR A 210 8.49 1.03 1.28
N PRO A 211 7.79 1.64 0.31
CA PRO A 211 7.71 1.11 -1.05
C PRO A 211 9.10 0.82 -1.57
N LEU A 212 9.37 -0.43 -1.95
CA LEU A 212 10.67 -0.78 -2.49
C LEU A 212 10.83 -0.20 -3.90
N PRO A 213 12.04 0.27 -4.28
CA PRO A 213 12.34 0.60 -5.66
C PRO A 213 12.42 -0.71 -6.46
N PRO A 214 12.47 -0.62 -7.79
CA PRO A 214 12.71 -1.80 -8.60
C PRO A 214 13.98 -2.55 -8.20
N GLU A 215 14.00 -3.85 -8.46
CA GLU A 215 15.22 -4.64 -8.36
C GLU A 215 16.28 -4.09 -9.32
N ILE A 216 17.55 -4.05 -8.91
CA ILE A 216 18.67 -3.63 -9.75
C ILE A 216 19.09 -4.82 -10.62
N PRO A 217 18.93 -4.78 -11.96
CA PRO A 217 19.44 -5.82 -12.84
C PRO A 217 20.95 -6.07 -12.67
N SER A 218 21.33 -7.34 -12.59
CA SER A 218 22.72 -7.82 -12.59
C SER A 218 23.27 -8.04 -14.00
N ILE A 219 22.40 -8.13 -15.01
CA ILE A 219 22.78 -8.39 -16.40
C ILE A 219 23.58 -7.23 -17.02
N VAL A 220 24.81 -7.52 -17.47
CA VAL A 220 25.67 -6.52 -18.13
C VAL A 220 25.85 -6.80 -19.62
N GLU A 221 25.79 -8.08 -20.03
CA GLU A 221 25.94 -8.53 -21.43
C GLU A 221 24.90 -9.60 -21.78
N GLU A 222 24.43 -9.64 -23.03
CA GLU A 222 23.46 -10.63 -23.51
C GLU A 222 24.14 -12.00 -23.71
N ASN A 223 23.52 -13.06 -23.19
CA ASN A 223 24.02 -14.43 -23.36
C ASN A 223 23.05 -15.26 -24.22
N SER A 224 23.23 -15.19 -25.55
CA SER A 224 22.37 -15.91 -26.51
C SER A 224 22.45 -17.43 -26.39
N SER A 225 23.55 -17.98 -25.87
CA SER A 225 23.75 -19.43 -25.72
C SER A 225 22.79 -20.07 -24.71
N LEU A 226 22.29 -19.29 -23.74
CA LEU A 226 21.32 -19.76 -22.76
C LEU A 226 19.98 -20.14 -23.43
N LEU A 227 19.52 -19.32 -24.37
CA LEU A 227 18.28 -19.58 -25.12
C LEU A 227 18.41 -20.84 -25.99
N GLU A 228 19.59 -21.10 -26.53
CA GLU A 228 19.89 -22.31 -27.31
C GLU A 228 19.85 -23.56 -26.42
N SER A 229 20.40 -23.48 -25.21
CA SER A 229 20.44 -24.61 -24.26
C SER A 229 19.06 -25.13 -23.85
N TYR A 230 18.04 -24.26 -23.91
CA TYR A 230 16.65 -24.60 -23.59
C TYR A 230 15.75 -24.80 -24.81
N ASP A 231 16.30 -24.80 -26.03
CA ASP A 231 15.55 -24.91 -27.30
C ASP A 231 14.39 -23.90 -27.40
N ILE A 232 14.65 -22.64 -27.01
CA ILE A 232 13.67 -21.53 -27.07
C ILE A 232 14.00 -20.48 -28.13
N VAL A 233 15.05 -20.67 -28.95
CA VAL A 233 15.43 -19.70 -29.99
C VAL A 233 14.43 -19.65 -31.15
N LYS A 234 13.77 -20.76 -31.46
CA LYS A 234 12.81 -20.85 -32.59
C LYS A 234 11.37 -20.55 -32.17
N GLN A 235 11.13 -20.35 -30.88
CA GLN A 235 9.81 -20.24 -30.27
C GLN A 235 9.75 -18.97 -29.46
N ASN A 236 8.62 -18.29 -29.51
CA ASN A 236 8.34 -17.24 -28.56
C ASN A 236 8.03 -17.89 -27.20
N TYR A 237 8.16 -17.17 -26.08
CA TYR A 237 7.85 -17.78 -24.78
C TYR A 237 7.36 -16.78 -23.74
N PHE A 238 6.55 -17.30 -22.83
CA PHE A 238 6.21 -16.65 -21.58
C PHE A 238 7.04 -17.27 -20.47
N ILE A 239 7.33 -16.51 -19.43
CA ILE A 239 8.07 -17.01 -18.26
C ILE A 239 7.22 -16.88 -17.00
N CYS A 240 7.21 -17.91 -16.16
CA CYS A 240 6.63 -17.88 -14.82
C CYS A 240 7.74 -18.18 -13.80
N LEU A 241 7.81 -17.39 -12.74
CA LEU A 241 8.83 -17.51 -11.70
C LEU A 241 8.22 -17.96 -10.38
N GLY A 242 8.86 -18.92 -9.72
CA GLY A 242 8.55 -19.33 -8.36
C GLY A 242 8.61 -20.83 -8.16
N THR A 243 8.90 -21.24 -6.93
CA THR A 243 8.68 -22.61 -6.47
C THR A 243 7.22 -23.00 -6.71
N ILE A 244 6.97 -24.26 -7.09
CA ILE A 244 5.61 -24.77 -7.16
C ILE A 244 5.06 -24.81 -5.74
N GLU A 245 4.26 -23.82 -5.35
CA GLU A 245 3.62 -23.77 -4.04
C GLU A 245 2.27 -23.05 -4.15
N PRO A 246 1.30 -23.34 -3.25
CA PRO A 246 -0.05 -22.77 -3.31
C PRO A 246 -0.05 -21.24 -3.43
N ARG A 247 0.87 -20.58 -2.70
CA ARG A 247 1.02 -19.13 -2.69
C ARG A 247 1.39 -18.53 -4.04
N LYS A 248 2.25 -19.18 -4.81
CA LYS A 248 2.70 -18.71 -6.14
C LYS A 248 1.69 -18.98 -7.23
N ASN A 249 0.75 -19.91 -7.00
CA ASN A 249 -0.38 -20.19 -7.88
C ASN A 249 0.03 -20.57 -9.32
N LEU A 250 1.13 -21.33 -9.46
CA LEU A 250 1.63 -21.76 -10.77
C LEU A 250 0.57 -22.55 -11.57
N SER A 251 -0.37 -23.18 -10.89
CA SER A 251 -1.51 -23.85 -11.51
C SER A 251 -2.32 -22.93 -12.43
N LEU A 252 -2.50 -21.65 -12.08
CA LEU A 252 -3.18 -20.69 -12.95
C LEU A 252 -2.39 -20.40 -14.23
N ALA A 253 -1.06 -20.28 -14.13
CA ALA A 253 -0.20 -20.05 -15.30
C ALA A 253 -0.21 -21.26 -16.25
N VAL A 254 -0.05 -22.47 -15.71
CA VAL A 254 -0.05 -23.73 -16.47
C VAL A 254 -1.41 -23.95 -17.14
N ARG A 255 -2.49 -23.95 -16.37
CA ARG A 255 -3.85 -24.19 -16.91
C ARG A 255 -4.28 -23.07 -17.85
N GLY A 256 -3.88 -21.82 -17.58
CA GLY A 256 -4.11 -20.71 -18.49
C GLY A 256 -3.38 -20.87 -19.82
N PHE A 257 -2.15 -21.41 -19.81
CA PHE A 257 -1.40 -21.71 -21.03
C PHE A 257 -2.02 -22.87 -21.81
N LEU A 258 -2.43 -23.95 -21.13
CA LEU A 258 -3.16 -25.05 -21.77
C LEU A 258 -4.49 -24.55 -22.38
N ARG A 259 -5.20 -23.69 -21.65
CA ARG A 259 -6.43 -23.07 -22.16
C ARG A 259 -6.18 -22.15 -23.36
N PHE A 260 -5.06 -21.43 -23.39
CA PHE A 260 -4.63 -20.67 -24.57
C PHE A 260 -4.40 -21.60 -25.78
N ARG A 261 -3.85 -22.80 -25.57
CA ARG A 261 -3.69 -23.79 -26.65
C ARG A 261 -5.03 -24.31 -27.18
N GLU A 262 -5.96 -24.61 -26.30
CA GLU A 262 -7.30 -25.06 -26.67
C GLU A 262 -8.07 -24.01 -27.46
N LEU A 263 -8.07 -22.76 -26.98
CA LEU A 263 -8.84 -21.67 -27.58
C LEU A 263 -8.21 -21.13 -28.87
N PHE A 264 -6.87 -21.17 -28.97
CA PHE A 264 -6.11 -20.56 -30.07
C PHE A 264 -4.97 -21.48 -30.57
N PRO A 265 -5.30 -22.66 -31.14
CA PRO A 265 -4.30 -23.70 -31.46
C PRO A 265 -3.23 -23.26 -32.46
N GLU A 266 -3.58 -22.46 -33.47
CA GLU A 266 -2.60 -22.02 -34.49
C GLU A 266 -1.64 -20.93 -33.98
N LEU A 267 -2.12 -20.05 -33.10
CA LEU A 267 -1.27 -19.01 -32.50
C LEU A 267 -0.34 -19.62 -31.45
N SER A 268 -0.89 -20.44 -30.57
CA SER A 268 -0.19 -21.01 -29.41
C SER A 268 0.93 -22.01 -29.75
N LYS A 269 0.87 -22.69 -30.90
CA LYS A 269 1.95 -23.59 -31.39
C LYS A 269 3.32 -22.91 -31.49
N LYS A 270 3.36 -21.58 -31.61
CA LYS A 270 4.60 -20.78 -31.71
C LYS A 270 5.19 -20.41 -30.35
N TYR A 271 4.49 -20.73 -29.26
CA TYR A 271 4.83 -20.29 -27.91
C TYR A 271 5.13 -21.46 -26.99
N LYS A 272 6.00 -21.23 -26.01
CA LYS A 272 6.26 -22.09 -24.85
C LYS A 272 5.97 -21.35 -23.55
N LEU A 273 5.78 -22.11 -22.46
CA LEU A 273 5.82 -21.55 -21.11
C LEU A 273 7.07 -22.06 -20.38
N VAL A 274 7.97 -21.15 -20.02
CA VAL A 274 9.17 -21.41 -19.22
C VAL A 274 8.82 -21.25 -17.75
N LEU A 275 9.08 -22.28 -16.95
CA LEU A 275 8.74 -22.36 -15.53
C LEU A 275 10.03 -22.43 -14.71
N VAL A 276 10.47 -21.31 -14.15
CA VAL A 276 11.72 -21.25 -13.37
C VAL A 276 11.42 -21.30 -11.88
N GLY A 277 11.95 -22.31 -11.19
CA GLY A 277 11.72 -22.51 -9.77
C GLY A 277 12.05 -23.92 -9.28
N ALA A 278 11.93 -24.12 -7.98
CA ALA A 278 12.13 -25.41 -7.33
C ALA A 278 10.85 -26.26 -7.28
N ALA A 279 11.01 -27.54 -6.96
CA ALA A 279 9.88 -28.42 -6.66
C ALA A 279 9.19 -28.05 -5.35
N GLY A 280 7.87 -28.25 -5.36
CA GLY A 280 6.96 -27.92 -4.28
C GLY A 280 6.97 -28.91 -3.13
N TRP A 281 6.11 -28.64 -2.15
CA TRP A 281 5.96 -29.41 -0.91
C TRP A 281 4.54 -29.93 -0.68
N SER A 282 3.56 -29.53 -1.51
CA SER A 282 2.14 -29.86 -1.34
C SER A 282 1.65 -30.93 -2.33
N GLN A 283 0.55 -31.61 -1.99
CA GLN A 283 -0.08 -32.60 -2.89
C GLN A 283 -0.65 -31.98 -4.17
N GLU A 284 -1.06 -30.71 -4.12
CA GLU A 284 -1.49 -29.99 -5.33
C GLU A 284 -0.35 -29.83 -6.33
N ASP A 285 0.89 -29.73 -5.84
CA ASP A 285 2.08 -29.61 -6.66
C ASP A 285 2.33 -30.90 -7.45
N GLU A 286 2.11 -32.09 -6.85
CA GLU A 286 2.27 -33.38 -7.54
C GLU A 286 1.29 -33.54 -8.71
N MET A 287 0.03 -33.13 -8.53
CA MET A 287 -0.96 -33.15 -9.61
C MET A 287 -0.58 -32.20 -10.74
N LEU A 288 -0.09 -31.00 -10.39
CA LEU A 288 0.35 -30.04 -11.38
C LEU A 288 1.59 -30.54 -12.14
N TYR A 289 2.53 -31.20 -11.45
CA TYR A 289 3.67 -31.85 -12.08
C TYR A 289 3.25 -32.89 -13.10
N LYS A 290 2.29 -33.74 -12.75
CA LYS A 290 1.75 -34.73 -13.69
C LYS A 290 1.09 -34.07 -14.89
N GLU A 291 0.32 -33.01 -14.70
CA GLU A 291 -0.30 -32.22 -15.78
C GLU A 291 0.76 -31.63 -16.73
N ILE A 292 1.86 -31.11 -16.17
CA ILE A 292 3.02 -30.61 -16.93
C ILE A 292 3.73 -31.75 -17.67
N GLU A 293 3.92 -32.92 -17.04
CA GLU A 293 4.60 -34.07 -17.64
C GLU A 293 3.81 -34.68 -18.80
N ASP A 294 2.49 -34.83 -18.63
CA ASP A 294 1.55 -35.31 -19.65
C ASP A 294 1.54 -34.41 -20.90
N THR A 295 1.99 -33.16 -20.76
CA THR A 295 2.00 -32.15 -21.83
C THR A 295 3.35 -31.44 -21.96
N LYS A 296 4.45 -32.17 -21.68
CA LYS A 296 5.82 -31.64 -21.56
C LYS A 296 6.31 -30.88 -22.79
N GLU A 297 5.79 -31.15 -23.98
CA GLU A 297 6.14 -30.43 -25.20
C GLU A 297 5.67 -28.97 -25.18
N ASN A 298 4.92 -28.53 -24.16
CA ASN A 298 4.40 -27.17 -24.03
C ASN A 298 5.22 -26.33 -23.04
N PHE A 299 6.03 -26.99 -22.21
CA PHE A 299 6.71 -26.40 -21.08
C PHE A 299 8.22 -26.56 -21.17
N VAL A 300 8.95 -25.64 -20.57
CA VAL A 300 10.38 -25.76 -20.30
C VAL A 300 10.58 -25.56 -18.79
N PHE A 301 11.11 -26.56 -18.11
CA PHE A 301 11.34 -26.52 -16.67
C PHE A 301 12.85 -26.59 -16.38
N PRO A 302 13.58 -25.46 -16.42
CA PRO A 302 15.02 -25.45 -16.20
C PRO A 302 15.41 -25.68 -14.73
N GLY A 303 14.45 -25.67 -13.81
CA GLY A 303 14.72 -25.76 -12.37
C GLY A 303 15.25 -24.44 -11.80
N TYR A 304 16.14 -24.53 -10.82
CA TYR A 304 16.80 -23.37 -10.23
C TYR A 304 17.91 -22.86 -11.16
N LEU A 305 17.90 -21.56 -11.44
CA LEU A 305 18.91 -20.90 -12.28
C LEU A 305 19.62 -19.76 -11.54
N PRO A 306 20.89 -19.49 -11.86
CA PRO A 306 21.57 -18.29 -11.43
C PRO A 306 20.78 -17.03 -11.81
N ARG A 307 20.81 -16.02 -10.94
CA ARG A 307 20.06 -14.76 -11.11
C ARG A 307 20.26 -14.11 -12.49
N ALA A 308 21.50 -14.01 -12.95
CA ALA A 308 21.82 -13.41 -14.24
C ALA A 308 21.15 -14.16 -15.41
N GLU A 309 21.03 -15.49 -15.33
CA GLU A 309 20.34 -16.31 -16.32
C GLU A 309 18.82 -16.10 -16.27
N VAL A 310 18.24 -16.00 -15.07
CA VAL A 310 16.82 -15.65 -14.91
C VAL A 310 16.52 -14.29 -15.52
N GLU A 311 17.38 -13.29 -15.29
CA GLU A 311 17.25 -11.96 -15.90
C GLU A 311 17.32 -11.99 -17.43
N GLN A 312 18.20 -12.82 -18.02
CA GLN A 312 18.23 -13.02 -19.49
C GLN A 312 16.88 -13.56 -19.99
N LEU A 313 16.36 -14.59 -19.31
CA LEU A 313 15.09 -15.20 -19.70
C LEU A 313 13.92 -14.23 -19.54
N ILE A 314 13.89 -13.41 -18.48
CA ILE A 314 12.87 -12.36 -18.33
C ILE A 314 12.97 -11.36 -19.48
N ARG A 315 14.17 -10.84 -19.77
CA ARG A 315 14.42 -9.81 -20.79
C ARG A 315 13.95 -10.22 -22.19
N HIS A 316 14.05 -11.51 -22.52
CA HIS A 316 13.68 -12.03 -23.83
C HIS A 316 12.26 -12.65 -23.89
N ALA A 317 11.56 -12.77 -22.76
CA ALA A 317 10.20 -13.29 -22.72
C ALA A 317 9.18 -12.30 -23.32
N ASN A 318 8.09 -12.84 -23.86
CA ASN A 318 6.93 -12.04 -24.29
C ASN A 318 6.21 -11.39 -23.11
N ALA A 319 6.13 -12.11 -21.99
CA ALA A 319 5.69 -11.56 -20.70
C ALA A 319 6.19 -12.43 -19.54
N LEU A 320 6.43 -11.78 -18.40
CA LEU A 320 6.53 -12.41 -17.09
C LEU A 320 5.12 -12.64 -16.54
N ILE A 321 4.83 -13.86 -16.10
CA ILE A 321 3.63 -14.27 -15.40
C ILE A 321 3.99 -14.47 -13.92
N MET A 322 3.30 -13.78 -13.03
CA MET A 322 3.41 -14.02 -11.59
C MET A 322 2.01 -13.95 -10.95
N PRO A 323 1.26 -15.06 -10.93
CA PRO A 323 -0.15 -15.09 -10.56
C PRO A 323 -0.37 -15.30 -9.04
N SER A 324 0.58 -14.86 -8.21
CA SER A 324 0.62 -15.16 -6.78
C SER A 324 -0.69 -14.78 -6.06
N ARG A 325 -1.15 -15.67 -5.17
CA ARG A 325 -2.29 -15.43 -4.27
C ARG A 325 -2.01 -14.37 -3.23
N TYR A 326 -0.75 -14.24 -2.83
CA TYR A 326 -0.31 -13.19 -1.92
C TYR A 326 1.22 -12.99 -1.93
N GLU A 327 1.66 -11.75 -1.92
CA GLU A 327 3.07 -11.37 -1.74
C GLU A 327 3.21 -10.11 -0.87
N GLY A 328 4.36 -9.96 -0.22
CA GLY A 328 4.74 -8.73 0.47
C GLY A 328 5.13 -7.56 -0.44
N PHE A 329 5.68 -7.86 -1.63
CA PHE A 329 5.92 -6.85 -2.66
C PHE A 329 5.80 -7.40 -4.10
N GLY A 330 6.66 -8.36 -4.46
CA GLY A 330 6.74 -8.88 -5.83
C GLY A 330 7.92 -8.31 -6.62
N MET A 331 9.14 -8.39 -6.05
CA MET A 331 10.38 -7.93 -6.69
C MET A 331 10.54 -8.34 -8.17
N PRO A 332 10.21 -9.59 -8.59
CA PRO A 332 10.36 -9.97 -9.99
C PRO A 332 9.47 -9.17 -10.97
N LEU A 333 8.30 -8.69 -10.52
CA LEU A 333 7.43 -7.82 -11.33
C LEU A 333 8.13 -6.50 -11.64
N SER A 334 8.75 -5.90 -10.62
CA SER A 334 9.48 -4.64 -10.77
C SER A 334 10.72 -4.81 -11.67
N LEU A 335 11.40 -5.96 -11.56
CA LEU A 335 12.53 -6.32 -12.42
C LEU A 335 12.12 -6.45 -13.89
N ALA A 336 11.02 -7.16 -14.17
CA ALA A 336 10.49 -7.28 -15.53
C ALA A 336 10.18 -5.93 -16.15
N SER A 337 9.59 -5.01 -15.38
CA SER A 337 9.34 -3.63 -15.82
C SER A 337 10.63 -2.90 -16.21
N VAL A 338 11.69 -2.99 -15.38
CA VAL A 338 13.01 -2.39 -15.69
C VAL A 338 13.65 -3.02 -16.93
N LEU A 339 13.47 -4.32 -17.13
CA LEU A 339 13.96 -5.04 -18.31
C LEU A 339 13.11 -4.80 -19.56
N GLY A 340 11.99 -4.08 -19.46
CA GLY A 340 11.08 -3.81 -20.56
C GLY A 340 10.14 -4.97 -20.91
N THR A 341 10.08 -5.99 -20.06
CA THR A 341 9.24 -7.18 -20.22
C THR A 341 7.83 -6.92 -19.72
N LYS A 342 6.82 -7.31 -20.51
CA LYS A 342 5.42 -7.17 -20.09
C LYS A 342 5.11 -8.07 -18.91
N VAL A 343 4.12 -7.67 -18.12
CA VAL A 343 3.74 -8.36 -16.89
C VAL A 343 2.29 -8.81 -16.97
N ILE A 344 2.05 -10.06 -16.56
CA ILE A 344 0.73 -10.63 -16.28
C ILE A 344 0.72 -11.04 -14.81
N THR A 345 -0.19 -10.48 -14.03
CA THR A 345 -0.28 -10.76 -12.59
C THR A 345 -1.71 -10.64 -12.09
N CYS A 346 -1.94 -10.78 -10.79
CA CYS A 346 -3.26 -10.70 -10.17
C CYS A 346 -3.44 -9.36 -9.43
N HIS A 347 -4.69 -8.90 -9.30
CA HIS A 347 -5.02 -7.60 -8.71
C HIS A 347 -5.29 -7.72 -7.20
N ASN A 348 -4.27 -8.10 -6.44
CA ASN A 348 -4.33 -8.42 -5.01
C ASN A 348 -3.00 -8.14 -4.31
N SER A 349 -3.05 -7.99 -2.99
CA SER A 349 -1.87 -7.72 -2.15
C SER A 349 -1.04 -6.54 -2.67
N SER A 350 0.28 -6.63 -2.56
CA SER A 350 1.26 -5.65 -3.04
C SER A 350 1.57 -5.75 -4.54
N LEU A 351 1.00 -6.73 -5.26
CA LEU A 351 1.31 -6.98 -6.68
C LEU A 351 0.98 -5.77 -7.56
N THR A 352 -0.07 -5.01 -7.23
CA THR A 352 -0.44 -3.79 -7.96
C THR A 352 0.58 -2.67 -7.78
N GLU A 353 1.23 -2.61 -6.61
CA GLU A 353 2.28 -1.64 -6.31
C GLU A 353 3.57 -1.99 -7.07
N ALA A 354 3.94 -3.27 -7.15
CA ALA A 354 5.14 -3.71 -7.85
C ALA A 354 4.99 -3.76 -9.38
N ALA A 355 3.81 -4.11 -9.90
CA ALA A 355 3.58 -4.27 -11.33
C ALA A 355 3.22 -2.96 -12.06
N GLY A 356 2.63 -1.99 -11.35
CA GLY A 356 2.21 -0.72 -11.93
C GLY A 356 1.02 -0.82 -12.90
N PHE A 357 0.68 0.29 -13.54
CA PHE A 357 -0.54 0.42 -14.35
C PHE A 357 -0.48 -0.32 -15.70
N ASP A 358 0.72 -0.57 -16.24
CA ASP A 358 0.92 -1.19 -17.55
C ASP A 358 0.80 -2.72 -17.53
N ALA A 359 0.69 -3.31 -16.34
CA ALA A 359 0.51 -4.75 -16.17
C ALA A 359 -0.88 -5.21 -16.61
N THR A 360 -0.98 -6.46 -17.06
CA THR A 360 -2.26 -7.11 -17.35
C THR A 360 -2.70 -7.91 -16.12
N TYR A 361 -3.81 -7.49 -15.54
CA TYR A 361 -4.36 -8.10 -14.33
C TYR A 361 -5.38 -9.17 -14.65
N VAL A 362 -5.28 -10.33 -14.00
CA VAL A 362 -6.21 -11.46 -14.15
C VAL A 362 -6.74 -11.92 -12.78
N PRO A 363 -7.97 -12.47 -12.70
CA PRO A 363 -8.48 -13.11 -11.48
C PRO A 363 -7.62 -14.31 -11.05
N LEU A 364 -7.61 -14.61 -9.75
CA LEU A 364 -6.78 -15.66 -9.13
C LEU A 364 -7.14 -17.09 -9.57
N ASP A 365 -8.30 -17.27 -10.17
CA ASP A 365 -8.94 -18.57 -10.41
C ASP A 365 -9.51 -18.71 -11.84
N SER A 366 -9.09 -17.87 -12.79
CA SER A 366 -9.63 -17.86 -14.15
C SER A 366 -8.59 -18.21 -15.22
N PRO A 367 -8.43 -19.51 -15.57
CA PRO A 367 -7.60 -19.94 -16.70
C PRO A 367 -8.03 -19.29 -18.03
N ASP A 368 -9.33 -19.06 -18.25
CA ASP A 368 -9.83 -18.37 -19.44
C ASP A 368 -9.30 -16.93 -19.54
N THR A 369 -9.33 -16.18 -18.43
CA THR A 369 -8.82 -14.79 -18.42
C THR A 369 -7.30 -14.76 -18.58
N MET A 370 -6.59 -15.72 -17.96
CA MET A 370 -5.16 -15.91 -18.19
C MET A 370 -4.87 -16.19 -19.68
N ALA A 371 -5.62 -17.08 -20.32
CA ALA A 371 -5.47 -17.38 -21.75
C ALA A 371 -5.67 -16.13 -22.62
N LEU A 372 -6.68 -15.30 -22.33
CA LEU A 372 -6.89 -14.03 -23.04
C LEU A 372 -5.75 -13.03 -22.83
N ALA A 373 -5.17 -12.98 -21.62
CA ALA A 373 -3.98 -12.16 -21.35
C ALA A 373 -2.77 -12.64 -22.16
N LEU A 374 -2.56 -13.96 -22.29
CA LEU A 374 -1.51 -14.53 -23.12
C LEU A 374 -1.72 -14.17 -24.60
N VAL A 375 -2.95 -14.25 -25.12
CA VAL A 375 -3.28 -13.86 -26.49
C VAL A 375 -2.95 -12.39 -26.76
N LYS A 376 -3.27 -11.49 -25.82
CA LYS A 376 -2.94 -10.06 -25.93
C LYS A 376 -1.43 -9.88 -26.14
N HIS A 377 -0.60 -10.54 -25.33
CA HIS A 377 0.86 -10.40 -25.43
C HIS A 377 1.49 -11.25 -26.54
N ALA A 378 0.81 -12.29 -27.05
CA ALA A 378 1.22 -13.05 -28.23
C ALA A 378 0.92 -12.34 -29.56
N SER A 379 -0.12 -11.50 -29.60
CA SER A 379 -0.58 -10.83 -30.83
C SER A 379 0.13 -9.49 -31.07
N THR A 380 0.80 -8.97 -30.05
CA THR A 380 1.51 -7.70 -30.14
C THR A 380 2.94 -7.95 -30.61
N GLN A 381 3.19 -7.99 -31.92
CA GLN A 381 4.55 -7.98 -32.47
C GLN A 381 5.15 -6.58 -32.25
N TYR A 382 5.82 -6.36 -31.13
CA TYR A 382 6.67 -5.18 -30.97
C TYR A 382 8.06 -5.48 -31.49
N SER A 383 8.52 -4.61 -32.39
CA SER A 383 9.94 -4.45 -32.70
C SER A 383 10.68 -4.21 -31.38
N SER A 384 11.55 -5.13 -31.01
CA SER A 384 12.56 -4.83 -30.00
C SER A 384 13.28 -3.54 -30.41
N LYS A 385 13.52 -2.67 -29.42
CA LYS A 385 14.14 -1.33 -29.52
C LYS A 385 13.18 -0.15 -29.75
N GLU A 386 12.35 0.18 -28.76
CA GLU A 386 12.23 1.60 -28.41
C GLU A 386 13.34 1.93 -27.42
N LYS A 387 14.23 2.83 -27.85
CA LYS A 387 15.29 3.44 -27.03
C LYS A 387 14.65 4.22 -25.89
N GLY A 388 15.20 4.09 -24.68
CA GLY A 388 14.84 4.99 -23.59
C GLY A 388 16.01 5.32 -22.68
N ILE A 389 16.63 4.32 -22.06
CA ILE A 389 17.69 4.50 -21.06
C ILE A 389 18.63 3.29 -21.14
N SER A 390 19.94 3.52 -21.11
CA SER A 390 20.90 2.41 -20.97
C SER A 390 20.66 1.69 -19.64
N LEU A 391 20.70 0.35 -19.58
CA LEU A 391 20.59 -0.39 -18.30
C LEU A 391 21.54 0.19 -17.23
N HIS A 392 22.70 0.66 -17.66
CA HIS A 392 23.65 1.33 -16.78
C HIS A 392 23.11 2.62 -16.14
N GLU A 393 22.41 3.45 -16.90
CA GLU A 393 21.76 4.67 -16.41
C GLU A 393 20.56 4.34 -15.52
N SER A 394 19.74 3.36 -15.91
CA SER A 394 18.63 2.86 -15.08
C SER A 394 19.14 2.35 -13.73
N ASN A 395 20.19 1.55 -13.71
CA ASN A 395 20.78 1.02 -12.48
C ASN A 395 21.31 2.14 -11.57
N LYS A 396 21.88 3.21 -12.14
CA LYS A 396 22.29 4.40 -11.36
C LYS A 396 21.11 5.10 -10.72
N VAL A 397 19.98 5.22 -11.42
CA VAL A 397 18.75 5.82 -10.88
C VAL A 397 18.17 4.93 -9.78
N ILE A 398 18.03 3.63 -10.03
CA ILE A 398 17.47 2.67 -9.07
C ILE A 398 18.32 2.65 -7.79
N ARG A 399 19.65 2.62 -7.88
CA ARG A 399 20.55 2.72 -6.71
C ARG A 399 20.30 3.97 -5.87
N LYS A 400 20.07 5.12 -6.51
CA LYS A 400 19.73 6.36 -5.80
C LYS A 400 18.38 6.25 -5.08
N GLU A 401 17.40 5.57 -5.66
CA GLU A 401 16.11 5.32 -4.99
C GLU A 401 16.27 4.42 -3.75
N TRP A 402 17.11 3.38 -3.82
CA TRP A 402 17.48 2.56 -2.66
C TRP A 402 18.18 3.39 -1.57
N GLN A 403 19.08 4.31 -1.94
CA GLN A 403 19.68 5.24 -1.00
C GLN A 403 18.62 6.14 -0.33
N LYS A 404 17.69 6.72 -1.10
CA LYS A 404 16.62 7.57 -0.54
C LYS A 404 15.77 6.86 0.50
N ILE A 405 15.57 5.54 0.39
CA ILE A 405 14.87 4.77 1.43
C ILE A 405 15.59 4.85 2.77
N LEU A 406 16.90 4.57 2.78
CA LEU A 406 17.70 4.67 4.00
C LEU A 406 17.76 6.11 4.52
N GLU A 407 17.85 7.11 3.63
CA GLU A 407 17.77 8.53 4.05
C GLU A 407 16.46 8.82 4.79
N ARG A 408 15.31 8.33 4.29
CA ARG A 408 14.00 8.49 4.95
C ARG A 408 13.93 7.76 6.29
N TRP A 409 14.53 6.58 6.41
CA TRP A 409 14.62 5.87 7.68
C TRP A 409 15.47 6.65 8.69
N VAL A 410 16.62 7.17 8.25
CA VAL A 410 17.49 8.03 9.06
C VAL A 410 16.73 9.28 9.53
N ASP A 411 16.02 9.96 8.63
CA ASP A 411 15.23 11.15 8.97
C ASP A 411 14.12 10.81 9.99
N THR A 412 13.50 9.63 9.84
CA THR A 412 12.56 9.10 10.83
C THR A 412 13.24 8.96 12.19
N PHE A 413 14.38 8.28 12.28
CA PHE A 413 15.14 8.11 13.53
C PHE A 413 15.60 9.42 14.16
N VAL A 414 15.97 10.41 13.34
CA VAL A 414 16.34 11.76 13.79
C VAL A 414 15.14 12.49 14.38
N SER A 415 13.96 12.39 13.76
CA SER A 415 12.73 13.02 14.28
C SER A 415 12.40 12.51 15.69
N PHE A 416 12.65 11.24 15.94
CA PHE A 416 12.51 10.57 17.24
C PHE A 416 13.52 11.02 18.30
N LYS A 417 14.63 11.67 17.93
CA LYS A 417 15.66 12.19 18.84
C LYS A 417 15.44 13.66 19.19
N GLN A 418 14.87 14.44 18.27
CA GLN A 418 14.48 15.85 18.51
C GLN A 418 13.31 15.98 19.49
N SER A 419 12.55 14.90 19.72
CA SER A 419 11.60 14.80 20.82
C SER A 419 12.31 14.56 22.16
N SER A 420 12.94 15.60 22.71
CA SER A 420 13.72 15.54 23.97
C SER A 420 12.88 15.64 25.25
N ASN A 421 11.57 15.32 25.22
CA ASN A 421 10.72 15.29 26.41
C ASN A 421 9.91 13.99 26.50
N PRO A 422 10.50 12.92 27.07
CA PRO A 422 9.75 11.71 27.41
C PRO A 422 8.74 11.92 28.55
N GLY A 423 8.79 13.08 29.24
CA GLY A 423 8.00 13.39 30.44
C GLY A 423 6.76 14.25 30.24
N GLN A 424 6.32 14.53 29.00
CA GLN A 424 5.12 15.37 28.75
C GLN A 424 3.88 14.62 28.29
N TYR A 425 3.94 13.29 28.19
CA TYR A 425 2.75 12.45 28.11
C TYR A 425 2.46 11.84 29.47
N ASN A 426 2.30 12.70 30.49
CA ASN A 426 1.53 12.33 31.66
C ASN A 426 0.08 12.19 31.22
N LEU A 427 -0.38 10.95 31.12
CA LEU A 427 -1.77 10.51 30.88
C LEU A 427 -2.75 10.92 32.01
N HIS A 428 -2.41 11.89 32.85
CA HIS A 428 -3.30 12.45 33.87
C HIS A 428 -3.10 13.97 33.99
N GLN A 429 -3.32 14.70 32.90
CA GLN A 429 -3.96 16.01 33.00
C GLN A 429 -5.42 15.81 32.59
N VAL A 430 -6.37 16.26 33.41
CA VAL A 430 -7.76 16.41 32.98
C VAL A 430 -7.73 17.29 31.72
N PRO A 431 -8.05 16.75 30.52
CA PRO A 431 -7.82 17.49 29.29
C PRO A 431 -8.68 18.74 29.27
N LYS A 432 -8.14 19.86 28.78
CA LYS A 432 -9.02 20.86 28.15
C LYS A 432 -9.76 20.12 27.03
N ARG A 433 -11.09 20.03 27.13
CA ARG A 433 -11.98 19.39 26.16
C ARG A 433 -11.58 19.87 24.74
N LEU A 434 -11.15 18.95 23.89
CA LEU A 434 -10.70 19.26 22.53
C LEU A 434 -11.88 19.80 21.73
N LYS A 435 -11.73 20.93 21.04
CA LYS A 435 -12.81 21.48 20.21
C LYS A 435 -12.57 21.25 18.73
N ILE A 436 -13.49 20.52 18.09
CA ILE A 436 -13.45 20.17 16.68
C ILE A 436 -14.64 20.83 15.97
N CYS A 437 -14.34 21.55 14.88
CA CYS A 437 -15.35 22.02 13.94
C CYS A 437 -15.27 21.21 12.64
N VAL A 438 -16.41 20.80 12.11
CA VAL A 438 -16.51 20.00 10.89
C VAL A 438 -17.44 20.70 9.90
N ASP A 439 -16.95 21.02 8.72
CA ASP A 439 -17.77 21.45 7.60
C ASP A 439 -18.70 20.31 7.17
N VAL A 440 -19.99 20.61 7.00
CA VAL A 440 -21.00 19.70 6.45
C VAL A 440 -21.94 20.46 5.53
N HIS A 441 -21.45 21.44 4.75
CA HIS A 441 -22.33 22.30 3.97
C HIS A 441 -22.90 21.65 2.69
N ASN A 442 -22.26 20.60 2.17
CA ASN A 442 -22.64 19.95 0.91
C ASN A 442 -23.75 18.91 1.12
N LEU A 443 -24.91 19.35 1.60
CA LEU A 443 -26.05 18.48 1.97
C LEU A 443 -27.07 18.29 0.83
N SER A 444 -27.05 19.12 -0.21
CA SER A 444 -27.90 18.95 -1.37
C SER A 444 -27.22 19.40 -2.66
N ILE A 445 -27.54 18.75 -3.78
CA ILE A 445 -27.14 19.23 -5.12
C ILE A 445 -27.98 20.41 -5.63
N GLU A 446 -29.08 20.75 -4.94
CA GLU A 446 -29.95 21.86 -5.29
C GLU A 446 -30.11 22.82 -4.11
N THR A 447 -30.13 24.12 -4.36
CA THR A 447 -30.17 25.13 -3.29
C THR A 447 -31.54 25.24 -2.61
N GLN A 448 -32.62 24.92 -3.34
CA GLN A 448 -34.01 25.15 -2.90
C GLN A 448 -34.79 23.87 -2.57
N GLN A 449 -34.29 22.71 -3.00
CA GLN A 449 -34.94 21.42 -2.80
C GLN A 449 -33.93 20.40 -2.32
N LEU A 450 -34.28 19.62 -1.29
CA LEU A 450 -33.43 18.53 -0.84
C LEU A 450 -33.37 17.43 -1.90
N ARG A 451 -32.25 17.37 -2.61
CA ARG A 451 -31.89 16.32 -3.55
C ARG A 451 -30.52 15.76 -3.22
N LYS A 452 -30.44 14.43 -3.10
CA LYS A 452 -29.24 13.70 -2.66
C LYS A 452 -28.66 12.89 -3.82
N THR A 453 -27.34 12.98 -4.00
CA THR A 453 -26.56 11.97 -4.76
C THR A 453 -25.72 11.16 -3.77
N GLY A 454 -24.88 10.24 -4.26
CA GLY A 454 -23.95 9.51 -3.40
C GLY A 454 -23.05 10.42 -2.55
N ILE A 455 -22.66 11.60 -3.04
CA ILE A 455 -21.82 12.54 -2.29
C ILE A 455 -22.58 13.18 -1.12
N GLN A 456 -23.81 13.65 -1.37
CA GLN A 456 -24.65 14.24 -0.33
C GLN A 456 -25.09 13.19 0.70
N GLU A 457 -25.30 11.94 0.27
CA GLU A 457 -25.59 10.84 1.20
C GLU A 457 -24.42 10.62 2.17
N VAL A 458 -23.17 10.69 1.69
CA VAL A 458 -21.99 10.64 2.58
C VAL A 458 -22.01 11.78 3.60
N ALA A 459 -22.35 13.01 3.19
CA ALA A 459 -22.46 14.15 4.11
C ALA A 459 -23.56 13.94 5.18
N PHE A 460 -24.68 13.33 4.82
CA PHE A 460 -25.74 12.93 5.75
C PHE A 460 -25.25 11.90 6.77
N GLN A 461 -24.61 10.83 6.30
CA GLN A 461 -24.07 9.78 7.18
C GLN A 461 -22.98 10.32 8.10
N LEU A 462 -22.15 11.24 7.61
CA LEU A 462 -21.17 11.94 8.43
C LEU A 462 -21.84 12.77 9.52
N LEU A 463 -22.84 13.58 9.17
CA LEU A 463 -23.57 14.41 10.14
C LEU A 463 -24.25 13.56 11.22
N LYS A 464 -24.90 12.45 10.83
CA LYS A 464 -25.46 11.45 11.76
C LYS A 464 -24.38 10.91 12.71
N SER A 465 -23.26 10.46 12.16
CA SER A 465 -22.15 9.91 12.95
C SER A 465 -21.56 10.93 13.93
N LEU A 466 -21.40 12.19 13.51
CA LEU A 466 -20.94 13.27 14.37
C LEU A 466 -21.90 13.53 15.54
N SER A 467 -23.20 13.38 15.33
CA SER A 467 -24.20 13.53 16.41
C SER A 467 -24.09 12.44 17.47
N LEU A 468 -23.86 11.21 17.06
CA LEU A 468 -23.65 10.07 17.96
C LEU A 468 -22.33 10.23 18.75
N LEU A 469 -21.23 10.53 18.04
CA LEU A 469 -19.92 10.73 18.66
C LEU A 469 -19.89 11.92 19.62
N ARG A 470 -20.68 12.96 19.36
CA ARG A 470 -20.77 14.13 20.23
C ARG A 470 -21.27 13.77 21.62
N VAL A 471 -22.19 12.81 21.72
CA VAL A 471 -22.71 12.29 22.99
C VAL A 471 -21.66 11.40 23.66
N GLU A 472 -21.08 10.47 22.90
CA GLU A 472 -20.10 9.50 23.41
C GLU A 472 -18.82 10.15 23.94
N LEU A 473 -18.33 11.20 23.26
CA LEU A 473 -17.08 11.87 23.57
C LEU A 473 -17.28 13.18 24.35
N ALA A 474 -18.46 13.42 24.92
CA ALA A 474 -18.81 14.72 25.51
C ALA A 474 -17.84 15.18 26.63
N ASP A 475 -17.22 14.24 27.33
CA ASP A 475 -16.28 14.55 28.44
C ASP A 475 -14.90 15.00 27.95
N VAL A 476 -14.55 14.68 26.70
CA VAL A 476 -13.19 14.85 26.14
C VAL A 476 -13.14 15.69 24.86
N VAL A 477 -14.25 15.76 24.10
CA VAL A 477 -14.33 16.48 22.82
C VAL A 477 -15.63 17.30 22.71
N GLU A 478 -15.54 18.52 22.21
CA GLU A 478 -16.66 19.35 21.73
C GLU A 478 -16.68 19.31 20.19
N ILE A 479 -17.79 18.86 19.61
CA ILE A 479 -17.93 18.73 18.15
C ILE A 479 -18.98 19.72 17.64
N ILE A 480 -18.62 20.56 16.67
CA ILE A 480 -19.51 21.52 16.02
C ILE A 480 -19.60 21.18 14.53
N ALA A 481 -20.81 20.86 14.03
CA ALA A 481 -21.05 20.58 12.62
C ALA A 481 -21.61 21.83 11.93
N LEU A 482 -20.88 22.38 10.96
CA LEU A 482 -21.17 23.65 10.31
C LEU A 482 -21.84 23.43 8.94
N PRO A 483 -23.15 23.70 8.80
CA PRO A 483 -23.89 23.48 7.55
C PRO A 483 -23.75 24.61 6.52
N VAL A 484 -23.13 25.73 6.89
CA VAL A 484 -22.96 26.89 6.01
C VAL A 484 -21.59 27.53 6.29
N LEU A 485 -20.82 27.75 5.23
CA LEU A 485 -19.57 28.50 5.29
C LEU A 485 -19.76 29.88 4.64
N LEU A 486 -19.03 30.88 5.14
CA LEU A 486 -19.17 32.28 4.71
C LEU A 486 -18.94 32.43 3.20
N SER A 487 -19.88 33.04 2.48
CA SER A 487 -19.65 33.46 1.10
C SER A 487 -18.83 34.76 1.08
N SER A 488 -17.86 34.87 0.17
CA SER A 488 -17.23 36.16 -0.12
C SER A 488 -17.67 36.61 -1.52
N GLU A 489 -18.51 37.64 -1.58
CA GLU A 489 -19.10 38.15 -2.84
C GLU A 489 -18.08 38.79 -3.80
N LYS A 490 -16.81 38.97 -3.41
CA LYS A 490 -15.87 39.83 -4.14
C LYS A 490 -14.77 39.15 -4.96
N TYR A 491 -14.49 37.85 -4.84
CA TYR A 491 -13.22 37.31 -5.35
C TYR A 491 -13.23 35.91 -5.97
N PHE A 492 -14.37 35.25 -6.14
CA PHE A 492 -14.37 33.87 -6.65
C PHE A 492 -15.41 33.67 -7.75
N VAL A 493 -14.98 33.02 -8.84
CA VAL A 493 -15.87 32.49 -9.88
C VAL A 493 -16.70 31.38 -9.24
N ASP A 494 -18.02 31.51 -9.28
CA ASP A 494 -18.91 30.46 -8.79
C ASP A 494 -18.81 29.26 -9.73
N PHE A 495 -18.23 28.17 -9.23
CA PHE A 495 -18.43 26.85 -9.80
C PHE A 495 -19.58 26.22 -9.02
N GLU A 496 -20.65 25.81 -9.71
CA GLU A 496 -21.90 25.32 -9.11
C GLU A 496 -21.74 24.05 -8.22
N ALA A 497 -20.56 23.43 -8.17
CA ALA A 497 -20.34 22.18 -7.44
C ALA A 497 -20.34 22.30 -5.91
N THR A 498 -20.28 23.51 -5.34
CA THR A 498 -20.46 23.73 -3.89
C THR A 498 -21.77 24.45 -3.63
N CYS A 499 -22.87 23.70 -3.65
CA CYS A 499 -24.19 24.24 -3.32
C CYS A 499 -24.29 24.51 -1.82
N THR A 500 -24.46 25.78 -1.43
CA THR A 500 -24.91 26.12 -0.08
C THR A 500 -26.41 25.91 0.00
N CYS A 501 -26.85 25.07 0.94
CA CYS A 501 -28.28 24.84 1.17
C CYS A 501 -28.99 26.10 1.66
N SER A 502 -30.19 26.35 1.15
CA SER A 502 -31.07 27.41 1.71
C SER A 502 -31.51 27.05 3.14
N PRO A 503 -31.93 28.05 3.95
CA PRO A 503 -32.54 27.81 5.26
C PRO A 503 -33.66 26.76 5.24
N LYS A 504 -34.46 26.73 4.16
CA LYS A 504 -35.53 25.76 3.97
C LYS A 504 -35.01 24.34 3.81
N VAL A 505 -33.94 24.15 3.03
CA VAL A 505 -33.31 22.83 2.85
C VAL A 505 -32.64 22.38 4.16
N LEU A 506 -31.98 23.28 4.90
CA LEU A 506 -31.38 22.93 6.19
C LEU A 506 -32.41 22.52 7.24
N GLN A 507 -33.60 23.15 7.24
CA GLN A 507 -34.74 22.71 8.05
C GLN A 507 -35.18 21.29 7.69
N GLN A 508 -35.26 20.95 6.41
CA GLN A 508 -35.61 19.60 5.96
C GLN A 508 -34.55 18.58 6.40
N VAL A 509 -33.26 18.89 6.28
CA VAL A 509 -32.16 18.04 6.74
C VAL A 509 -32.25 17.79 8.25
N GLU A 510 -32.42 18.85 9.04
CA GLU A 510 -32.54 18.75 10.49
C GLU A 510 -33.75 17.91 10.89
N GLN A 511 -34.91 18.14 10.26
CA GLN A 511 -36.13 17.36 10.51
C GLN A 511 -35.94 15.87 10.18
N GLU A 512 -35.42 15.55 8.99
CA GLU A 512 -35.22 14.17 8.53
C GLU A 512 -34.31 13.38 9.49
N ILE A 513 -33.15 13.95 9.85
CA ILE A 513 -32.17 13.25 10.69
C ILE A 513 -32.61 13.20 12.16
N CYS A 514 -33.14 14.30 12.70
CA CYS A 514 -33.60 14.33 14.10
C CYS A 514 -34.77 13.37 14.32
N GLN A 515 -35.68 13.25 13.35
CA GLN A 515 -36.78 12.29 13.42
C GLN A 515 -36.28 10.85 13.38
N GLU A 516 -35.29 10.56 12.53
CA GLU A 516 -34.69 9.23 12.41
C GLU A 516 -33.94 8.80 13.67
N LEU A 517 -33.18 9.72 14.29
CA LEU A 517 -32.31 9.41 15.43
C LEU A 517 -32.96 9.69 16.80
N GLY A 518 -34.09 10.39 16.84
CA GLY A 518 -34.75 10.79 18.09
C GLY A 518 -33.99 11.84 18.91
N ILE A 519 -33.27 12.76 18.24
CA ILE A 519 -32.45 13.80 18.87
C ILE A 519 -32.95 15.21 18.56
N SER A 520 -32.49 16.22 19.30
CA SER A 520 -32.77 17.63 18.99
C SER A 520 -31.81 18.22 17.94
N GLY A 521 -32.21 19.31 17.27
CA GLY A 521 -31.33 20.03 16.34
C GLY A 521 -30.04 20.52 17.00
N LYS A 522 -30.08 20.91 18.28
CA LYS A 522 -28.89 21.27 19.05
C LYS A 522 -27.92 20.10 19.22
N GLU A 523 -28.45 18.89 19.44
CA GLU A 523 -27.65 17.67 19.51
C GLU A 523 -27.13 17.23 18.15
N LEU A 524 -27.83 17.55 17.06
CA LEU A 524 -27.38 17.28 15.68
C LEU A 524 -26.22 18.18 15.26
N TRP A 525 -26.34 19.50 15.44
CA TRP A 525 -25.34 20.47 14.99
C TRP A 525 -24.24 20.76 16.03
N GLY A 526 -24.51 20.50 17.31
CA GLY A 526 -23.67 20.94 18.43
C GLY A 526 -23.97 22.37 18.90
N PHE A 527 -24.92 23.05 18.25
CA PHE A 527 -25.41 24.38 18.61
C PHE A 527 -26.84 24.56 18.10
N ASP A 528 -27.53 25.58 18.62
CA ASP A 528 -28.91 25.87 18.22
C ASP A 528 -28.95 26.66 16.90
N LEU A 529 -28.99 25.93 15.78
CA LEU A 529 -29.09 26.53 14.44
C LEU A 529 -30.46 27.17 14.18
N ALA A 530 -31.54 26.61 14.75
CA ALA A 530 -32.88 27.12 14.62
C ALA A 530 -33.01 28.54 15.20
N SER A 531 -32.38 28.81 16.36
CA SER A 531 -32.30 30.15 16.96
C SER A 531 -31.60 31.18 16.07
N MET A 532 -30.79 30.73 15.10
CA MET A 532 -30.10 31.58 14.13
C MET A 532 -30.87 31.70 12.80
N ASN A 533 -32.14 31.27 12.75
CA ASN A 533 -32.94 31.20 11.52
C ASN A 533 -32.24 30.43 10.39
N TYR A 534 -31.45 29.40 10.74
CA TYR A 534 -30.67 28.60 9.79
C TYR A 534 -29.71 29.44 8.92
N ARG A 535 -29.18 30.53 9.49
CA ARG A 535 -28.19 31.41 8.84
C ARG A 535 -26.98 31.63 9.75
N ILE A 536 -25.79 31.44 9.19
CA ILE A 536 -24.52 31.71 9.89
C ILE A 536 -23.88 32.95 9.28
N ASN A 537 -23.98 34.09 9.97
CA ASN A 537 -23.29 35.31 9.58
C ASN A 537 -21.80 35.28 10.05
N PRO A 538 -20.94 36.23 9.61
CA PRO A 538 -19.53 36.25 10.01
C PRO A 538 -19.30 36.27 11.53
N MET A 539 -20.16 36.94 12.29
CA MET A 539 -20.05 37.01 13.76
C MET A 539 -20.39 35.66 14.41
N ASN A 540 -21.46 35.01 13.95
CA ASN A 540 -21.85 33.66 14.40
C ASN A 540 -20.75 32.65 14.08
N PHE A 541 -20.20 32.69 12.86
CA PHE A 541 -19.09 31.82 12.45
C PHE A 541 -17.89 31.98 13.38
N ARG A 542 -17.43 33.23 13.58
CA ARG A 542 -16.29 33.54 14.45
C ARG A 542 -16.48 33.03 15.88
N ARG A 543 -17.71 33.11 16.41
CA ARG A 543 -18.06 32.59 17.73
C ARG A 543 -18.02 31.06 17.76
N LEU A 544 -18.60 30.39 16.77
CA LEU A 544 -18.67 28.92 16.71
C LEU A 544 -17.27 28.31 16.63
N VAL A 545 -16.38 28.86 15.80
CA VAL A 545 -15.00 28.35 15.61
C VAL A 545 -13.99 28.86 16.64
N SER A 546 -14.41 29.73 17.57
CA SER A 546 -13.52 30.27 18.60
C SER A 546 -12.95 29.14 19.46
N ASN A 547 -11.64 29.20 19.72
CA ASN A 547 -10.87 28.20 20.45
C ASN A 547 -10.93 26.79 19.84
N ALA A 548 -11.28 26.63 18.56
CA ALA A 548 -11.20 25.33 17.91
C ALA A 548 -9.74 24.88 17.77
N ASP A 549 -9.48 23.62 18.13
CA ASP A 549 -8.19 22.95 17.92
C ASP A 549 -8.07 22.42 16.49
N TRP A 550 -9.17 21.91 15.95
CA TRP A 550 -9.26 21.35 14.61
C TRP A 550 -10.45 21.89 13.81
N PHE A 551 -10.21 22.12 12.52
CA PHE A 551 -11.25 22.42 11.53
C PHE A 551 -11.16 21.42 10.37
N PHE A 552 -12.20 20.61 10.19
CA PHE A 552 -12.30 19.58 9.15
C PHE A 552 -13.06 20.11 7.95
N VAL A 553 -12.41 20.15 6.79
CA VAL A 553 -13.00 20.44 5.48
C VAL A 553 -13.38 19.12 4.82
N THR A 554 -14.67 18.81 4.78
CA THR A 554 -15.16 17.49 4.34
C THR A 554 -15.57 17.44 2.87
N SER A 555 -15.65 18.60 2.25
CA SER A 555 -16.14 18.81 0.89
C SER A 555 -15.04 19.45 0.04
N GLN A 556 -15.25 19.54 -1.27
CA GLN A 556 -14.40 20.33 -2.17
C GLN A 556 -14.60 21.85 -1.97
N TYR A 557 -14.72 22.32 -0.72
CA TYR A 557 -14.86 23.73 -0.40
C TYR A 557 -13.56 24.49 -0.58
N ASP A 558 -13.67 25.69 -1.13
CA ASP A 558 -12.57 26.65 -1.10
C ASP A 558 -12.45 27.34 0.26
N ILE A 559 -11.62 26.77 1.14
CA ILE A 559 -11.42 27.29 2.51
C ILE A 559 -11.01 28.76 2.55
N ARG A 560 -10.41 29.32 1.48
CA ARG A 560 -10.02 30.75 1.45
C ARG A 560 -11.18 31.69 1.75
N ARG A 561 -12.41 31.27 1.43
CA ARG A 561 -13.64 32.01 1.72
C ARG A 561 -13.83 32.28 3.23
N CYS A 562 -13.37 31.38 4.11
CA CYS A 562 -13.50 31.53 5.56
C CYS A 562 -12.14 31.56 6.30
N TYR A 563 -11.02 31.28 5.64
CA TYR A 563 -9.69 31.14 6.26
C TYR A 563 -9.27 32.34 7.11
N LYS A 564 -9.48 33.56 6.60
CA LYS A 564 -9.14 34.78 7.35
C LYS A 564 -9.95 34.87 8.65
N ALA A 565 -11.27 34.68 8.57
CA ALA A 565 -12.13 34.71 9.76
C ALA A 565 -11.80 33.57 10.74
N LEU A 566 -11.45 32.38 10.22
CA LEU A 566 -11.03 31.23 11.02
C LEU A 566 -9.73 31.52 11.79
N LYS A 567 -8.69 32.03 11.12
CA LYS A 567 -7.40 32.36 11.75
C LYS A 567 -7.45 33.59 12.67
N GLU A 568 -8.29 34.59 12.36
CA GLU A 568 -8.56 35.71 13.28
C GLU A 568 -9.22 35.23 14.57
N SER A 569 -10.17 34.30 14.47
CA SER A 569 -10.89 33.74 15.63
C SER A 569 -10.06 32.76 16.44
N THR A 570 -9.22 31.97 15.78
CA THR A 570 -8.42 30.94 16.44
C THR A 570 -7.10 30.76 15.65
N PRO A 571 -6.03 31.47 16.03
CA PRO A 571 -4.78 31.49 15.24
C PRO A 571 -4.12 30.11 15.08
N ASN A 572 -4.25 29.26 16.10
CA ASN A 572 -3.55 27.98 16.22
C ASN A 572 -4.35 26.76 15.70
N VAL A 573 -5.53 26.94 15.09
CA VAL A 573 -6.30 25.79 14.55
C VAL A 573 -5.51 25.05 13.49
N LYS A 574 -5.55 23.72 13.60
CA LYS A 574 -5.11 22.77 12.58
C LYS A 574 -6.25 22.48 11.61
N ILE A 575 -5.94 22.41 10.33
CA ILE A 575 -6.95 22.24 9.29
C ILE A 575 -6.77 20.86 8.67
N SER A 576 -7.82 20.05 8.70
CA SER A 576 -7.82 18.72 8.08
C SER A 576 -8.68 18.72 6.82
N TYR A 577 -8.18 18.17 5.73
CA TYR A 577 -8.95 17.99 4.49
C TYR A 577 -9.39 16.54 4.31
N LEU A 578 -10.65 16.31 3.94
CA LEU A 578 -11.11 15.04 3.39
C LEU A 578 -10.97 15.09 1.87
N VAL A 579 -10.17 14.18 1.30
CA VAL A 579 -9.94 14.03 -0.13
C VAL A 579 -10.63 12.75 -0.59
N TYR A 580 -11.71 12.92 -1.35
CA TYR A 580 -12.53 11.80 -1.83
C TYR A 580 -12.47 11.56 -3.35
N ASP A 581 -11.97 12.51 -4.13
CA ASP A 581 -11.90 12.40 -5.59
C ASP A 581 -10.69 13.20 -6.12
N LEU A 582 -9.94 12.62 -7.06
CA LEU A 582 -8.83 13.27 -7.79
C LEU A 582 -8.99 13.16 -9.31
N ILE A 583 -10.09 12.58 -9.78
CA ILE A 583 -10.38 12.37 -11.20
C ILE A 583 -10.29 13.67 -12.00
N PRO A 584 -10.82 14.83 -11.55
CA PRO A 584 -10.70 16.07 -12.32
C PRO A 584 -9.25 16.49 -12.61
N THR A 585 -8.29 16.03 -11.79
CA THR A 585 -6.86 16.34 -11.98
C THR A 585 -6.16 15.27 -12.79
N LEU A 586 -6.40 14.00 -12.48
CA LEU A 586 -5.70 12.87 -13.10
C LEU A 586 -6.22 12.54 -14.50
N PHE A 587 -7.52 12.77 -14.74
CA PHE A 587 -8.21 12.45 -15.98
C PHE A 587 -9.12 13.61 -16.40
N PRO A 588 -8.54 14.79 -16.71
CA PRO A 588 -9.31 15.99 -17.04
C PRO A 588 -10.26 15.81 -18.23
N GLU A 589 -9.94 14.89 -19.15
CA GLU A 589 -10.77 14.51 -20.29
C GLU A 589 -12.06 13.77 -19.91
N LEU A 590 -12.14 13.23 -18.69
CA LEU A 590 -13.29 12.48 -18.19
C LEU A 590 -14.25 13.35 -17.38
N VAL A 591 -13.99 14.65 -17.22
CA VAL A 591 -14.83 15.57 -16.46
C VAL A 591 -15.35 16.72 -17.31
N ALA A 592 -16.30 17.49 -16.77
CA ALA A 592 -16.85 18.65 -17.47
C ALA A 592 -15.76 19.72 -17.65
N LYS A 593 -15.65 20.28 -18.86
CA LYS A 593 -14.65 21.30 -19.20
C LYS A 593 -14.66 22.47 -18.20
N GLY A 594 -13.50 22.79 -17.64
CA GLY A 594 -13.29 23.83 -16.62
C GLY A 594 -13.27 23.29 -15.19
N GLN A 595 -13.80 22.09 -14.93
CA GLN A 595 -13.77 21.45 -13.61
C GLN A 595 -12.32 21.11 -13.19
N GLU A 596 -11.51 20.66 -14.13
CA GLU A 596 -10.09 20.35 -13.96
C GLU A 596 -9.28 21.56 -13.49
N ALA A 597 -9.52 22.72 -14.11
CA ALA A 597 -8.84 23.96 -13.77
C ALA A 597 -9.27 24.46 -12.39
N TRP A 598 -10.57 24.50 -12.11
CA TRP A 598 -11.06 24.90 -10.79
C TRP A 598 -10.54 23.97 -9.69
N PHE A 599 -10.63 22.65 -9.90
CA PHE A 599 -10.23 21.66 -8.92
C PHE A 599 -8.73 21.75 -8.60
N THR A 600 -7.89 21.85 -9.64
CA THR A 600 -6.43 21.95 -9.49
C THR A 600 -6.03 23.26 -8.82
N TYR A 601 -6.53 24.40 -9.33
CA TYR A 601 -6.06 25.72 -8.89
C TYR A 601 -6.71 26.21 -7.59
N GLN A 602 -7.91 25.74 -7.25
CA GLN A 602 -8.64 26.20 -6.08
C GLN A 602 -8.60 25.19 -4.94
N TYR A 603 -8.99 23.93 -5.20
CA TYR A 603 -9.08 22.91 -4.15
C TYR A 603 -7.71 22.34 -3.75
N LEU A 604 -6.92 21.81 -4.70
CA LEU A 604 -5.60 21.24 -4.38
C LEU A 604 -4.62 22.30 -3.88
N ARG A 605 -4.66 23.52 -4.44
CA ARG A 605 -3.87 24.64 -3.92
C ARG A 605 -4.30 25.04 -2.51
N GLY A 606 -5.59 25.00 -2.20
CA GLY A 606 -6.11 25.25 -0.86
C GLY A 606 -5.61 24.21 0.13
N LEU A 607 -5.73 22.93 -0.23
CA LEU A 607 -5.18 21.81 0.53
C LEU A 607 -3.68 22.01 0.78
N ARG A 608 -2.89 22.29 -0.25
CA ARG A 608 -1.44 22.52 -0.13
C ARG A 608 -1.08 23.66 0.83
N ASN A 609 -1.78 24.78 0.75
CA ASN A 609 -1.39 25.99 1.48
C ASN A 609 -1.94 26.06 2.90
N TYR A 610 -3.03 25.35 3.20
CA TYR A 610 -3.76 25.51 4.45
C TYR A 610 -3.88 24.23 5.27
N ALA A 611 -3.74 23.05 4.66
CA ALA A 611 -3.88 21.80 5.40
C ALA A 611 -2.72 21.60 6.40
N SER A 612 -3.08 21.12 7.57
CA SER A 612 -2.19 20.49 8.55
C SER A 612 -2.24 18.96 8.46
N LEU A 613 -3.27 18.43 7.79
CA LEU A 613 -3.58 17.01 7.66
C LEU A 613 -4.45 16.77 6.41
N ALA A 614 -4.18 15.71 5.65
CA ALA A 614 -5.08 15.21 4.63
C ALA A 614 -5.53 13.78 4.96
N VAL A 615 -6.83 13.54 4.89
CA VAL A 615 -7.49 12.24 5.11
C VAL A 615 -8.14 11.84 3.80
N THR A 616 -7.90 10.61 3.33
CA THR A 616 -8.57 10.10 2.12
C THR A 616 -9.61 9.03 2.44
N ILE A 617 -10.62 8.88 1.56
CA ILE A 617 -11.68 7.87 1.74
C ILE A 617 -11.23 6.43 1.43
N SER A 618 -10.09 6.28 0.76
CA SER A 618 -9.56 4.98 0.36
C SER A 618 -8.05 5.03 0.15
N THR A 619 -7.40 3.87 0.23
CA THR A 619 -5.98 3.72 -0.07
C THR A 619 -5.67 4.14 -1.51
N ALA A 620 -6.54 3.81 -2.47
CA ALA A 620 -6.40 4.25 -3.86
C ALA A 620 -6.35 5.78 -3.96
N SER A 621 -7.25 6.49 -3.28
CA SER A 621 -7.26 7.96 -3.29
C SER A 621 -6.02 8.56 -2.60
N ALA A 622 -5.46 7.88 -1.58
CA ALA A 622 -4.20 8.29 -0.96
C ALA A 622 -3.01 8.11 -1.90
N LEU A 623 -2.95 6.97 -2.59
CA LEU A 623 -1.94 6.68 -3.60
C LEU A 623 -1.99 7.68 -4.73
N ASP A 624 -3.17 7.94 -5.29
CA ASP A 624 -3.40 8.92 -6.34
C ASP A 624 -2.95 10.33 -5.92
N LEU A 625 -3.23 10.73 -4.67
CA LEU A 625 -2.81 12.03 -4.13
C LEU A 625 -1.28 12.13 -4.03
N LEU A 626 -0.65 11.07 -3.51
CA LEU A 626 0.79 11.00 -3.33
C LEU A 626 1.53 10.93 -4.67
N ASN A 627 1.05 10.11 -5.61
CA ASN A 627 1.61 9.96 -6.95
C ASN A 627 1.52 11.27 -7.74
N HIS A 628 0.37 11.97 -7.67
CA HIS A 628 0.23 13.29 -8.30
C HIS A 628 1.23 14.32 -7.73
N THR A 629 1.65 14.13 -6.47
CA THR A 629 2.54 15.05 -5.75
C THR A 629 3.98 14.55 -5.66
N GLU A 630 4.37 13.49 -6.38
CA GLU A 630 5.68 12.82 -6.26
C GLU A 630 6.91 13.73 -6.44
N ASN A 631 6.76 14.86 -7.14
CA ASN A 631 7.83 15.84 -7.34
C ASN A 631 7.80 17.01 -6.32
N GLU A 632 6.82 17.05 -5.41
CA GLU A 632 6.65 18.10 -4.41
C GLU A 632 6.56 17.49 -3.01
N GLN A 633 7.40 17.97 -2.07
CA GLN A 633 7.26 17.60 -0.66
C GLN A 633 6.00 18.28 -0.09
N LEU A 634 4.95 17.50 0.19
CA LEU A 634 3.77 18.02 0.87
C LEU A 634 4.14 18.44 2.31
N PRO A 635 3.71 19.63 2.79
CA PRO A 635 4.10 20.15 4.10
C PRO A 635 3.34 19.49 5.28
N PHE A 636 2.61 18.41 5.04
CA PHE A 636 1.75 17.73 6.01
C PHE A 636 1.66 16.22 5.74
N PRO A 637 1.33 15.41 6.75
CA PRO A 637 1.10 13.98 6.57
C PRO A 637 -0.22 13.69 5.83
N VAL A 638 -0.23 12.60 5.05
CA VAL A 638 -1.41 12.05 4.36
C VAL A 638 -1.78 10.73 5.02
N PHE A 639 -3.00 10.61 5.53
CA PHE A 639 -3.51 9.37 6.12
C PHE A 639 -4.60 8.78 5.24
N SER A 640 -4.52 7.47 5.02
CA SER A 640 -5.63 6.70 4.49
C SER A 640 -6.36 6.00 5.63
N ARG A 641 -7.68 6.17 5.70
CA ARG A 641 -8.53 5.25 6.47
C ARG A 641 -9.53 4.65 5.50
N LEU A 642 -9.51 3.33 5.39
CA LEU A 642 -10.72 2.60 5.00
C LEU A 642 -11.75 2.92 6.07
N LEU A 643 -12.86 3.56 5.69
CA LEU A 643 -14.04 3.53 6.54
C LEU A 643 -14.47 2.06 6.56
N PRO A 644 -14.41 1.35 7.71
CA PRO A 644 -14.96 0.01 7.78
C PRO A 644 -16.46 0.16 7.53
N LEU A 645 -16.90 -0.14 6.30
CA LEU A 645 -18.27 -0.52 6.09
C LEU A 645 -18.38 -1.85 6.85
N ASN A 646 -18.99 -1.82 8.04
CA ASN A 646 -19.46 -3.04 8.68
C ASN A 646 -20.44 -3.71 7.72
N GLN A 647 -19.93 -4.54 6.80
CA GLN A 647 -20.75 -5.48 6.03
C GLN A 647 -21.30 -6.58 6.96
N HIS A 648 -20.85 -6.61 8.21
CA HIS A 648 -21.38 -7.42 9.30
C HIS A 648 -22.22 -6.60 10.28
N ASN A 649 -23.24 -5.89 9.80
CA ASN A 649 -24.35 -5.52 10.66
C ASN A 649 -25.53 -6.43 10.39
N SER A 650 -25.62 -7.45 11.26
CA SER A 650 -26.82 -8.19 11.67
C SER A 650 -27.60 -8.94 10.59
N LYS A 651 -28.23 -10.04 11.00
CA LYS A 651 -29.51 -10.44 10.41
C LYS A 651 -30.47 -9.26 10.58
N ALA A 652 -30.41 -8.27 9.68
CA ALA A 652 -31.57 -7.45 9.44
C ALA A 652 -32.61 -8.48 8.97
N GLU A 653 -33.62 -8.74 9.81
CA GLU A 653 -34.89 -9.20 9.26
C GLU A 653 -35.15 -8.33 8.04
N LEU A 654 -35.37 -8.95 6.89
CA LEU A 654 -35.89 -8.27 5.73
C LEU A 654 -37.18 -7.59 6.18
N ILE A 655 -37.07 -6.33 6.63
CA ILE A 655 -38.18 -5.42 6.65
C ILE A 655 -38.47 -5.21 5.17
N LEU A 656 -39.27 -6.12 4.63
CA LEU A 656 -39.92 -5.93 3.35
C LEU A 656 -40.64 -4.58 3.49
N PRO A 657 -40.39 -3.62 2.58
CA PRO A 657 -41.16 -2.39 2.58
C PRO A 657 -42.64 -2.76 2.52
N ASP A 658 -43.48 -1.99 3.21
CA ASP A 658 -44.93 -2.05 3.05
C ASP A 658 -45.27 -2.30 1.57
N SER A 659 -46.09 -3.32 1.32
CA SER A 659 -46.44 -3.84 0.00
C SER A 659 -47.02 -2.79 -0.97
N ASP A 660 -47.24 -1.56 -0.50
CA ASP A 660 -47.75 -0.43 -1.27
C ASP A 660 -46.68 0.37 -2.04
N LEU A 661 -45.39 0.25 -1.72
CA LEU A 661 -44.31 0.92 -2.47
C LEU A 661 -44.02 0.27 -3.84
N HIS A 662 -44.52 -0.94 -4.09
CA HIS A 662 -44.21 -1.72 -5.30
C HIS A 662 -45.00 -1.32 -6.56
N SER A 663 -45.94 -0.38 -6.50
CA SER A 663 -46.88 -0.16 -7.61
C SER A 663 -46.55 1.00 -8.56
N ASN A 664 -45.87 2.05 -8.09
CA ASN A 664 -45.73 3.29 -8.89
C ASN A 664 -44.51 3.31 -9.82
N SER A 665 -43.31 2.94 -9.35
CA SER A 665 -42.07 3.06 -10.15
C SER A 665 -41.99 2.06 -11.32
N LEU A 666 -42.48 0.83 -11.14
CA LEU A 666 -42.51 -0.20 -12.20
C LEU A 666 -43.51 0.17 -13.31
N ARG A 667 -44.65 0.78 -12.95
CA ARG A 667 -45.65 1.29 -13.89
C ARG A 667 -45.13 2.52 -14.64
N GLU A 668 -44.47 3.44 -13.94
CA GLU A 668 -43.89 4.66 -14.52
C GLU A 668 -42.83 4.34 -15.60
N HIS A 669 -42.00 3.31 -15.38
CA HIS A 669 -40.96 2.91 -16.31
C HIS A 669 -41.30 1.70 -17.21
N LYS A 670 -42.57 1.27 -17.24
CA LYS A 670 -43.07 0.16 -18.08
C LYS A 670 -42.27 -1.15 -17.96
N LEU A 671 -41.68 -1.43 -16.80
CA LEU A 671 -40.95 -2.67 -16.57
C LEU A 671 -41.95 -3.83 -16.38
N LYS A 672 -41.76 -4.94 -17.09
CA LYS A 672 -42.56 -6.17 -16.90
C LYS A 672 -42.09 -6.93 -15.66
N ALA A 673 -42.89 -7.82 -15.10
CA ALA A 673 -42.37 -8.75 -14.10
C ALA A 673 -41.31 -9.67 -14.76
N GLY A 674 -40.12 -9.78 -14.19
CA GLY A 674 -39.01 -10.55 -14.76
C GLY A 674 -37.70 -10.40 -14.02
N LYS A 675 -36.66 -11.12 -14.47
CA LYS A 675 -35.28 -10.97 -13.97
C LYS A 675 -34.58 -9.88 -14.76
N TYR A 676 -33.97 -8.93 -14.06
CA TYR A 676 -33.28 -7.79 -14.65
C TYR A 676 -31.84 -7.72 -14.17
N PHE A 677 -30.94 -7.33 -15.08
CA PHE A 677 -29.65 -6.78 -14.69
C PHE A 677 -29.85 -5.28 -14.47
N LEU A 678 -29.54 -4.81 -13.26
CA LEU A 678 -29.61 -3.41 -12.91
C LEU A 678 -28.21 -2.79 -13.01
N LEU A 679 -28.03 -1.84 -13.91
CA LEU A 679 -26.85 -0.98 -13.93
C LEU A 679 -27.19 0.34 -13.23
N ILE A 680 -26.51 0.61 -12.12
CA ILE A 680 -26.64 1.89 -11.40
C ILE A 680 -25.44 2.77 -11.76
N GLY A 681 -25.68 3.87 -12.48
CA GLY A 681 -24.62 4.79 -12.86
C GLY A 681 -25.10 5.87 -13.83
N SER A 682 -24.23 6.85 -14.10
CA SER A 682 -24.44 7.86 -15.14
C SER A 682 -23.81 7.43 -16.47
N THR A 683 -24.07 8.19 -17.53
CA THR A 683 -23.42 8.04 -18.84
C THR A 683 -22.06 8.74 -18.92
N ASP A 684 -21.55 9.18 -17.77
CA ASP A 684 -20.25 9.83 -17.62
C ASP A 684 -19.14 8.89 -18.15
N PRO A 685 -18.22 9.35 -19.03
CA PRO A 685 -17.22 8.50 -19.67
C PRO A 685 -16.45 7.59 -18.71
N ARG A 686 -16.11 8.09 -17.51
CA ARG A 686 -15.42 7.32 -16.46
C ARG A 686 -16.19 6.11 -15.92
N LYS A 687 -17.52 6.05 -16.11
CA LYS A 687 -18.34 4.89 -15.71
C LYS A 687 -18.32 3.77 -16.74
N ASN A 688 -17.76 4.03 -17.93
CA ASN A 688 -17.58 3.06 -19.01
C ASN A 688 -18.86 2.28 -19.39
N THR A 689 -20.01 2.92 -19.17
CA THR A 689 -21.35 2.40 -19.49
C THR A 689 -21.44 1.83 -20.93
N PRO A 690 -20.80 2.41 -21.97
CA PRO A 690 -20.80 1.83 -23.30
C PRO A 690 -20.20 0.41 -23.37
N ASN A 691 -19.15 0.11 -22.62
CA ASN A 691 -18.56 -1.24 -22.60
C ASN A 691 -19.47 -2.25 -21.90
N THR A 692 -20.12 -1.87 -20.80
CA THR A 692 -21.11 -2.71 -20.14
C THR A 692 -22.25 -3.06 -21.09
N VAL A 693 -22.75 -2.06 -21.85
CA VAL A 693 -23.77 -2.27 -22.87
C VAL A 693 -23.27 -3.20 -23.98
N ARG A 694 -22.05 -3.01 -24.49
CA ARG A 694 -21.46 -3.92 -25.49
C ARG A 694 -21.28 -5.34 -24.97
N GLY A 695 -20.83 -5.50 -23.74
CA GLY A 695 -20.68 -6.81 -23.09
C GLY A 695 -22.02 -7.52 -22.94
N PHE A 696 -23.04 -6.80 -22.47
CA PHE A 696 -24.40 -7.33 -22.35
C PHE A 696 -25.00 -7.70 -23.72
N ALA A 697 -24.81 -6.86 -24.74
CA ALA A 697 -25.24 -7.16 -26.11
C ALA A 697 -24.53 -8.39 -26.68
N ARG A 698 -23.22 -8.55 -26.42
CA ARG A 698 -22.45 -9.70 -26.88
C ARG A 698 -22.81 -10.99 -26.14
N MET A 699 -23.10 -10.91 -24.85
CA MET A 699 -23.67 -12.03 -24.08
C MET A 699 -24.96 -12.52 -24.75
N HIS A 700 -25.90 -11.63 -25.04
CA HIS A 700 -27.17 -11.97 -25.72
C HIS A 700 -26.98 -12.45 -27.17
N PHE A 701 -25.84 -12.16 -27.81
CA PHE A 701 -25.51 -12.71 -29.11
C PHE A 701 -24.96 -14.14 -29.02
N ILE A 702 -24.24 -14.44 -27.93
CA ILE A 702 -23.59 -15.75 -27.70
C ILE A 702 -24.57 -16.76 -27.09
N PHE A 703 -25.42 -16.31 -26.16
CA PHE A 703 -26.41 -17.09 -25.44
C PHE A 703 -27.81 -16.69 -25.89
#